data_AF-A0A813XTF9-F1
#
_entry.id   AF-A0A813XTF9-F1
#
_cell.length_a   1.000
_cell.length_b   1.000
_cell.length_c   1.000
_cell.angle_alpha   90.00
_cell.angle_beta   90.00
_cell.angle_gamma   90.00
#
_symmetry.space_group_name_H-M   'P 1'
#
loop_
_entity.id
_entity.type
_entity.pdbx_description
1 polymer ?
#
loop_
_entity_poly.entity_id
_entity_poly.type
_entity_poly.pdbx_seq_one_letter_code
_entity_poly.pdbx_strand_id
1 'polypeptide(L)'
;MKAKIKVIDFDESKSTDSSVGIFTIVLGPLSTTHVFENSSVIIRNSLIIGAITPNDCSDIPDPNTISAINSPTAVPIVAGDSSQGNPGSRVGISFPQFSRDNMIPRHPYTGIDAYPCIGGIMILTNVTFAYFNDMCGSRHDVAISVSQNNDDGQHPVTTSGISVYSSSTSNLVFNGRPNLDVVDPADCVDMDCDGLKTNLLIDTDGTLFGQPSTVFSQAEYLWGNQAHGVGDYRIPSAALAGANGQMIDINTVYPSRGISHPSACTLQASSEMYLCPNIVDYRMLIIESMDADTETRRLSPVAVLSDLGFINLINGPQDHGWCNGYTCQKRLSTFMTLVESNRHYDIYLSSTTPNDMRFRLLNADATIKVSLALYYTSLQQIDVYANNVYVPPTNIDTSYSYLMLKDIPSGVTYGSGAGTNYFNRTTQTALFLIDGITVIDLEISPLIVLTFGLPATTPAAFFSTNLVGNLAALLGVSVDQIRRVNIISANTNSRVVRRQTATITLRVELRNDPRPFYSIPDQASVDDINNITSRIINGYQANQTQQQWAAAAGGSYPLSLSVQEPGSSETSVLSVISGLFLITPPSSCRLQSPCDTQPKLVARDASGAIIDKLGSEQQPWQIIAVIVGQSGVSLVGPIANYSDGQSQYSNFGITALGSYQVEFRLLTPNGVSSQFVASASFIVSASSIQVSAPILAGKQWNDIAVVSVNETFNMSTIIVDKPSQIKIGDIQLGSGLQWTATASFYPLEHKCNGTLVQTQSSAVIVDYTAGTITVTNLAINDVGMYIINVELKSTNNQYTIDLTSNGILVKKPNVTLDTYPGYPPSNITYTADFDAINASGKLEITRAEIYNLLTCQLHIPVTSDITLRKGSIVAGFMLDGDSIGDAENAQAGINELITNQVNAIDNTVLQSVNANNDETFTPSTSSSTSGLSAGAIAGIVVAAVAVVAAVAAGSAYGVHKNSVNKGQSLMNEQDEEASISNTQNTTNASPSNDDGSHLTRRLSATGPTSSVTNNNQIQSSSSGQSRPLSSGAASVTGITFNNPVSTLTPVEFIPLH
;
A
#
# COMPACT_ATOMS: atom_id res chain seq x y z
N MET A 1 2.55 -4.62 -30.44
CA MET A 1 1.22 -4.82 -31.04
C MET A 1 0.72 -3.47 -31.54
N LYS A 2 0.18 -3.37 -32.77
CA LYS A 2 -0.47 -2.12 -33.22
C LYS A 2 -1.75 -1.95 -32.41
N ALA A 3 -1.87 -0.88 -31.63
CA ALA A 3 -3.11 -0.54 -30.92
C ALA A 3 -4.23 -0.41 -31.97
N LYS A 4 -5.26 -1.25 -31.87
CA LYS A 4 -6.46 -1.12 -32.70
C LYS A 4 -7.31 -0.05 -32.04
N ILE A 5 -7.40 1.14 -32.63
CA ILE A 5 -8.40 2.14 -32.22
C ILE A 5 -9.78 1.50 -32.38
N LYS A 6 -10.53 1.38 -31.29
CA LYS A 6 -11.92 0.89 -31.33
C LYS A 6 -12.86 2.08 -31.41
N VAL A 7 -13.77 2.02 -32.37
CA VAL A 7 -14.84 2.99 -32.53
C VAL A 7 -16.15 2.22 -32.47
N ILE A 8 -17.02 2.59 -31.54
CA ILE A 8 -18.42 2.15 -31.50
C ILE A 8 -19.26 3.32 -32.00
N ASP A 9 -19.99 3.15 -33.10
CA ASP A 9 -20.80 4.19 -33.72
C ASP A 9 -22.29 3.81 -33.70
N PHE A 10 -23.09 4.56 -32.95
CA PHE A 10 -24.54 4.51 -32.92
C PHE A 10 -25.08 5.64 -33.81
N ASP A 11 -25.59 5.29 -34.99
CA ASP A 11 -26.19 6.24 -35.93
C ASP A 11 -27.70 5.97 -36.04
N GLU A 12 -28.50 7.04 -36.15
CA GLU A 12 -29.97 6.97 -36.31
C GLU A 12 -30.70 6.10 -35.26
N SER A 13 -30.14 6.01 -34.05
CA SER A 13 -30.69 5.20 -32.97
C SER A 13 -31.92 5.86 -32.35
N LYS A 14 -32.92 5.04 -31.99
CA LYS A 14 -34.15 5.51 -31.34
C LYS A 14 -34.36 4.73 -30.06
N SER A 15 -34.35 5.43 -28.93
CA SER A 15 -34.72 4.88 -27.63
C SER A 15 -35.94 5.64 -27.11
N THR A 16 -36.87 4.92 -26.51
CA THR A 16 -38.12 5.49 -26.03
C THR A 16 -38.54 4.78 -24.77
N ASP A 17 -38.82 5.56 -23.72
CA ASP A 17 -39.33 5.07 -22.43
C ASP A 17 -38.54 3.88 -21.87
N SER A 18 -37.22 3.91 -22.08
CA SER A 18 -36.28 2.88 -21.64
C SER A 18 -35.70 3.27 -20.30
N SER A 19 -35.57 2.33 -19.35
CA SER A 19 -34.92 2.59 -18.06
C SER A 19 -33.53 3.18 -18.25
N VAL A 20 -32.76 2.64 -19.20
CA VAL A 20 -31.58 3.30 -19.77
C VAL A 20 -31.63 3.18 -21.28
N GLY A 21 -31.50 4.30 -22.00
CA GLY A 21 -31.60 4.33 -23.44
C GLY A 21 -30.36 3.77 -24.16
N ILE A 22 -29.18 4.29 -23.82
CA ILE A 22 -27.89 3.79 -24.33
C ILE A 22 -26.90 3.65 -23.17
N PHE A 23 -26.32 2.47 -23.04
CA PHE A 23 -25.24 2.15 -22.10
C PHE A 23 -24.10 1.48 -22.88
N THR A 24 -22.84 1.84 -22.57
CA THR A 24 -21.68 1.37 -23.33
C THR A 24 -20.55 0.92 -22.43
N ILE A 25 -20.06 -0.30 -22.70
CA ILE A 25 -18.79 -0.81 -22.19
C ILE A 25 -17.86 -1.04 -23.38
N VAL A 26 -16.68 -0.43 -23.35
CA VAL A 26 -15.64 -0.58 -24.35
C VAL A 26 -14.49 -1.36 -23.73
N LEU A 27 -14.28 -2.59 -24.22
CA LEU A 27 -13.22 -3.45 -23.74
C LEU A 27 -11.86 -2.95 -24.26
N GLY A 28 -10.93 -2.58 -23.39
CA GLY A 28 -9.61 -2.04 -23.74
C GLY A 28 -8.43 -2.83 -23.16
N PRO A 29 -7.20 -2.30 -23.27
CA PRO A 29 -6.02 -2.91 -22.67
C PRO A 29 -6.04 -2.82 -21.14
N LEU A 30 -5.24 -3.67 -20.49
CA LEU A 30 -4.97 -3.55 -19.04
C LEU A 30 -4.21 -2.26 -18.75
N SER A 31 -4.70 -1.46 -17.80
CA SER A 31 -4.01 -0.24 -17.37
C SER A 31 -2.70 -0.52 -16.63
N THR A 32 -2.55 -1.69 -16.00
CA THR A 32 -1.27 -2.16 -15.42
C THR A 32 -0.16 -2.39 -16.45
N THR A 33 -0.51 -2.44 -17.74
CA THR A 33 0.49 -2.53 -18.83
C THR A 33 0.90 -1.16 -19.37
N HIS A 34 0.33 -0.07 -18.86
CA HIS A 34 0.56 1.31 -19.31
C HIS A 34 0.34 1.53 -20.82
N VAL A 35 -0.45 0.67 -21.45
CA VAL A 35 -0.78 0.77 -22.88
C VAL A 35 -1.90 1.77 -23.06
N PHE A 36 -1.59 2.87 -23.73
CA PHE A 36 -2.57 3.86 -24.13
C PHE A 36 -3.30 3.42 -25.42
N GLU A 37 -4.61 3.28 -25.34
CA GLU A 37 -5.50 3.08 -26.49
C GLU A 37 -6.58 4.15 -26.45
N ASN A 38 -6.63 5.02 -27.47
CA ASN A 38 -7.61 6.09 -27.54
C ASN A 38 -8.87 5.59 -28.27
N SER A 39 -9.71 4.85 -27.55
CA SER A 39 -10.97 4.33 -28.08
C SER A 39 -12.11 5.34 -27.96
N SER A 40 -13.14 5.22 -28.80
CA SER A 40 -14.25 6.18 -28.84
C SER A 40 -15.62 5.53 -28.96
N VAL A 41 -16.60 6.15 -28.30
CA VAL A 41 -18.03 5.91 -28.48
C VAL A 41 -18.61 7.14 -29.18
N ILE A 42 -19.26 6.93 -30.32
CA ILE A 42 -19.91 7.99 -31.09
C ILE A 42 -21.40 7.69 -31.12
N ILE A 43 -22.22 8.64 -30.71
CA ILE A 43 -23.68 8.56 -30.80
C ILE A 43 -24.15 9.76 -31.59
N ARG A 44 -24.78 9.51 -32.74
CA ARG A 44 -25.15 10.56 -33.67
C ARG A 44 -26.50 10.38 -34.33
N ASN A 45 -27.09 11.50 -34.75
CA ASN A 45 -28.38 11.57 -35.47
C ASN A 45 -29.51 10.79 -34.78
N SER A 46 -29.48 10.73 -33.45
CA SER A 46 -30.29 9.80 -32.66
C SER A 46 -31.40 10.52 -31.89
N LEU A 47 -32.49 9.81 -31.59
CA LEU A 47 -33.64 10.32 -30.84
C LEU A 47 -33.80 9.51 -29.56
N ILE A 48 -33.59 10.15 -28.41
CA ILE A 48 -33.64 9.54 -27.09
C ILE A 48 -34.78 10.18 -26.31
N ILE A 49 -35.81 9.39 -26.01
CA ILE A 49 -37.03 9.85 -25.36
C ILE A 49 -37.14 9.20 -23.99
N GLY A 50 -37.26 10.03 -22.95
CA GLY A 50 -37.56 9.62 -21.58
C GLY A 50 -39.01 9.16 -21.44
N ALA A 51 -39.67 9.48 -20.33
CA ALA A 51 -41.02 9.03 -20.06
C ALA A 51 -42.08 9.87 -20.82
N ILE A 52 -42.72 9.25 -21.83
CA ILE A 52 -43.70 9.90 -22.72
C ILE A 52 -45.02 10.22 -22.01
N THR A 53 -45.42 9.42 -21.02
CA THR A 53 -46.70 9.57 -20.30
C THR A 53 -46.51 10.00 -18.85
N PRO A 54 -46.84 11.26 -18.49
CA PRO A 54 -46.63 11.79 -17.13
C PRO A 54 -47.41 11.11 -15.99
N ASN A 55 -48.37 10.24 -16.32
CA ASN A 55 -49.36 9.71 -15.37
C ASN A 55 -49.28 8.18 -15.15
N ASP A 56 -48.49 7.45 -15.94
CA ASP A 56 -48.25 6.04 -15.64
C ASP A 56 -47.02 5.99 -14.72
N CYS A 57 -47.27 5.94 -13.41
CA CYS A 57 -46.25 5.79 -12.39
C CYS A 57 -46.14 4.33 -11.91
N SER A 58 -46.79 3.41 -12.62
CA SER A 58 -46.90 1.99 -12.27
C SER A 58 -45.99 1.07 -13.09
N ASP A 59 -45.41 1.61 -14.15
CA ASP A 59 -44.29 1.13 -14.98
C ASP A 59 -42.95 1.11 -14.20
N ILE A 60 -42.97 0.49 -13.02
CA ILE A 60 -41.76 0.10 -12.33
C ILE A 60 -41.29 -1.19 -13.02
N PRO A 61 -40.05 -1.25 -13.54
CA PRO A 61 -39.51 -2.49 -14.09
C PRO A 61 -39.65 -3.59 -13.04
N ASP A 62 -40.37 -4.68 -13.36
CA ASP A 62 -40.43 -5.85 -12.47
C ASP A 62 -39.05 -6.53 -12.49
N PRO A 63 -38.29 -6.47 -11.38
CA PRO A 63 -36.96 -7.08 -11.32
C PRO A 63 -37.01 -8.61 -11.52
N ASN A 64 -38.20 -9.23 -11.50
CA ASN A 64 -38.41 -10.67 -11.61
C ASN A 64 -38.89 -11.16 -12.99
N THR A 65 -38.87 -10.32 -14.04
CA THR A 65 -39.27 -10.77 -15.38
C THR A 65 -38.28 -11.82 -15.94
N ILE A 66 -38.79 -13.05 -16.17
CA ILE A 66 -38.33 -14.32 -16.81
C ILE A 66 -36.83 -14.52 -17.18
N SER A 67 -36.07 -13.49 -17.51
CA SER A 67 -34.59 -13.52 -17.59
C SER A 67 -33.91 -13.60 -16.22
N ALA A 68 -34.63 -13.26 -15.14
CA ALA A 68 -34.12 -13.24 -13.76
C ALA A 68 -34.02 -14.62 -13.06
N ILE A 69 -34.65 -15.66 -13.61
CA ILE A 69 -34.88 -16.93 -12.88
C ILE A 69 -33.76 -17.96 -13.08
N ASN A 70 -32.96 -17.86 -14.16
CA ASN A 70 -32.00 -18.91 -14.55
C ASN A 70 -30.52 -18.56 -14.37
N SER A 71 -30.19 -17.38 -13.84
CA SER A 71 -28.82 -17.05 -13.43
C SER A 71 -28.85 -15.98 -12.33
N PRO A 72 -28.46 -16.30 -11.08
CA PRO A 72 -28.28 -15.31 -10.00
C PRO A 72 -27.23 -14.25 -10.34
N THR A 73 -26.47 -14.46 -11.41
CA THR A 73 -25.30 -13.67 -11.78
C THR A 73 -25.52 -12.76 -13.00
N ALA A 74 -26.52 -13.07 -13.83
CA ALA A 74 -26.81 -12.32 -15.05
C ALA A 74 -28.00 -11.37 -14.85
N VAL A 75 -27.89 -10.43 -13.91
CA VAL A 75 -28.91 -9.38 -13.76
C VAL A 75 -28.51 -8.16 -14.60
N PRO A 76 -29.28 -7.77 -15.63
CA PRO A 76 -29.15 -6.46 -16.23
C PRO A 76 -29.81 -5.44 -15.31
N ILE A 77 -29.18 -5.14 -14.16
CA ILE A 77 -29.59 -3.99 -13.34
C ILE A 77 -29.05 -2.74 -14.03
N VAL A 78 -29.78 -2.29 -15.04
CA VAL A 78 -29.74 -0.88 -15.44
C VAL A 78 -30.77 -0.05 -14.67
N ALA A 79 -31.61 -0.71 -13.85
CA ALA A 79 -32.78 -0.15 -13.17
C ALA A 79 -32.67 -0.13 -11.62
N GLY A 80 -31.46 -0.27 -11.07
CA GLY A 80 -31.22 -0.31 -9.62
C GLY A 80 -30.06 0.58 -9.22
N ASP A 81 -29.89 1.69 -9.93
CA ASP A 81 -29.03 2.77 -9.47
C ASP A 81 -29.68 3.40 -8.22
N SER A 82 -29.24 2.96 -7.05
CA SER A 82 -29.77 3.39 -5.76
C SER A 82 -29.44 4.85 -5.42
N SER A 83 -28.65 5.57 -6.23
CA SER A 83 -28.28 6.96 -5.94
C SER A 83 -29.06 8.00 -6.77
N GLN A 84 -29.90 7.60 -7.74
CA GLN A 84 -30.59 8.56 -8.63
C GLN A 84 -32.11 8.40 -8.77
N GLY A 85 -32.74 8.32 -7.62
CA GLY A 85 -34.17 8.51 -7.55
C GLY A 85 -34.93 7.20 -7.62
N ASN A 86 -36.16 7.33 -7.18
CA ASN A 86 -36.96 6.22 -6.72
C ASN A 86 -37.26 5.23 -7.88
N PRO A 87 -37.66 3.99 -7.58
CA PRO A 87 -37.97 2.98 -8.58
C PRO A 87 -38.75 3.53 -9.79
N GLY A 88 -38.16 3.40 -10.99
CA GLY A 88 -38.77 3.80 -12.25
C GLY A 88 -38.22 5.07 -12.92
N SER A 89 -37.19 5.74 -12.41
CA SER A 89 -36.46 6.80 -13.15
C SER A 89 -35.93 6.30 -14.52
N ARG A 90 -35.81 7.21 -15.50
CA ARG A 90 -35.25 6.96 -16.84
C ARG A 90 -33.91 7.68 -17.04
N VAL A 91 -32.93 6.99 -17.61
CA VAL A 91 -31.66 7.59 -18.07
C VAL A 91 -31.60 7.53 -19.60
N GLY A 92 -31.33 8.65 -20.26
CA GLY A 92 -31.19 8.66 -21.73
C GLY A 92 -29.91 7.96 -22.17
N ILE A 93 -28.75 8.53 -21.83
CA ILE A 93 -27.43 8.01 -22.16
C ILE A 93 -26.57 7.98 -20.90
N SER A 94 -25.89 6.86 -20.65
CA SER A 94 -24.91 6.77 -19.56
C SER A 94 -23.51 7.13 -20.04
N PHE A 95 -22.67 7.68 -19.16
CA PHE A 95 -21.24 7.88 -19.40
C PHE A 95 -20.55 6.56 -19.82
N PRO A 96 -19.49 6.63 -20.65
CA PRO A 96 -18.87 5.43 -21.17
C PRO A 96 -17.99 4.72 -20.13
N GLN A 97 -18.13 3.40 -20.05
CA GLN A 97 -17.19 2.56 -19.30
C GLN A 97 -16.11 2.03 -20.24
N PHE A 98 -14.88 2.50 -20.08
CA PHE A 98 -13.71 1.93 -20.76
C PHE A 98 -12.93 1.09 -19.74
N SER A 99 -12.98 -0.24 -19.85
CA SER A 99 -12.28 -1.16 -18.95
C SER A 99 -11.86 -2.42 -19.70
N ARG A 100 -10.99 -3.26 -19.15
CA ARG A 100 -10.61 -4.53 -19.81
C ARG A 100 -11.77 -5.51 -19.85
N ASP A 101 -12.47 -5.63 -18.73
CA ASP A 101 -13.65 -6.46 -18.52
C ASP A 101 -14.45 -5.89 -17.36
N ASN A 102 -15.61 -6.47 -17.11
CA ASN A 102 -16.45 -6.20 -15.94
C ASN A 102 -17.16 -7.48 -15.48
N MET A 103 -16.49 -8.61 -15.72
CA MET A 103 -16.94 -9.97 -15.41
C MET A 103 -18.38 -10.37 -15.80
N ILE A 104 -19.04 -9.69 -16.75
CA ILE A 104 -20.35 -10.14 -17.29
C ILE A 104 -20.20 -11.57 -17.89
N PRO A 105 -21.17 -12.48 -17.66
CA PRO A 105 -22.44 -12.29 -16.97
C PRO A 105 -22.40 -12.73 -15.50
N ARG A 106 -21.22 -12.75 -14.86
CA ARG A 106 -21.10 -13.10 -13.43
C ARG A 106 -21.45 -11.91 -12.51
N HIS A 107 -21.19 -10.70 -12.99
CA HIS A 107 -21.43 -9.43 -12.31
C HIS A 107 -22.40 -8.55 -13.12
N PRO A 108 -23.06 -7.56 -12.48
CA PRO A 108 -24.01 -6.68 -13.13
C PRO A 108 -23.40 -5.90 -14.30
N TYR A 109 -24.21 -5.61 -15.33
CA TYR A 109 -23.75 -4.84 -16.49
C TYR A 109 -23.18 -3.47 -16.13
N THR A 110 -23.72 -2.83 -15.10
CA THR A 110 -23.32 -1.49 -14.66
C THR A 110 -22.12 -1.50 -13.70
N GLY A 111 -21.69 -2.67 -13.23
CA GLY A 111 -20.57 -2.80 -12.28
C GLY A 111 -19.19 -2.73 -12.94
N ILE A 112 -18.19 -2.66 -12.07
CA ILE A 112 -16.76 -2.67 -12.41
C ILE A 112 -16.06 -3.81 -11.66
N ASP A 113 -15.18 -4.54 -12.36
CA ASP A 113 -14.32 -5.59 -11.79
C ASP A 113 -12.88 -5.50 -12.33
N ALA A 114 -12.55 -4.40 -13.00
CA ALA A 114 -11.23 -4.13 -13.53
C ALA A 114 -10.99 -2.64 -13.68
N TYR A 115 -9.73 -2.23 -13.53
CA TYR A 115 -9.29 -0.84 -13.65
C TYR A 115 -9.77 -0.17 -14.95
N PRO A 116 -10.12 1.13 -14.91
CA PRO A 116 -10.46 1.88 -16.10
C PRO A 116 -9.27 1.94 -17.04
N CYS A 117 -9.53 1.87 -18.35
CA CYS A 117 -8.53 2.11 -19.38
C CYS A 117 -7.93 3.52 -19.24
N ILE A 118 -6.73 3.74 -19.80
CA ILE A 118 -6.05 5.04 -19.71
C ILE A 118 -6.69 6.09 -20.63
N GLY A 119 -7.25 5.66 -21.77
CA GLY A 119 -7.80 6.54 -22.79
C GLY A 119 -9.20 6.13 -23.23
N GLY A 120 -9.97 7.12 -23.67
CA GLY A 120 -11.37 6.96 -24.03
C GLY A 120 -12.06 8.29 -24.23
N ILE A 121 -13.15 8.32 -25.02
CA ILE A 121 -14.06 9.46 -25.14
C ILE A 121 -15.44 9.01 -25.63
N MET A 122 -16.49 9.69 -25.17
CA MET A 122 -17.80 9.65 -25.82
C MET A 122 -18.12 10.97 -26.53
N ILE A 123 -18.67 10.87 -27.74
CA ILE A 123 -19.02 12.02 -28.59
C ILE A 123 -20.51 11.91 -28.96
N LEU A 124 -21.29 12.91 -28.58
CA LEU A 124 -22.70 13.06 -28.92
C LEU A 124 -22.86 14.16 -29.99
N THR A 125 -23.41 13.81 -31.15
CA THR A 125 -23.61 14.78 -32.25
C THR A 125 -25.01 14.67 -32.85
N ASN A 126 -25.75 15.76 -32.96
CA ASN A 126 -27.12 15.72 -33.53
C ASN A 126 -28.04 14.75 -32.78
N VAL A 127 -28.00 14.75 -31.45
CA VAL A 127 -28.87 13.91 -30.61
C VAL A 127 -30.05 14.73 -30.10
N THR A 128 -31.26 14.21 -30.22
CA THR A 128 -32.46 14.82 -29.65
C THR A 128 -32.83 14.14 -28.33
N PHE A 129 -32.91 14.90 -27.25
CA PHE A 129 -33.42 14.46 -25.95
C PHE A 129 -34.83 15.01 -25.73
N ALA A 130 -35.78 14.14 -25.40
CA ALA A 130 -37.15 14.55 -25.15
C ALA A 130 -37.75 13.95 -23.88
N TYR A 131 -38.55 14.74 -23.14
CA TYR A 131 -39.33 14.30 -21.97
C TYR A 131 -38.51 13.76 -20.78
N PHE A 132 -37.38 14.41 -20.45
CA PHE A 132 -36.62 14.16 -19.22
C PHE A 132 -36.99 15.19 -18.14
N ASN A 133 -37.78 14.76 -17.15
CA ASN A 133 -38.35 15.63 -16.11
C ASN A 133 -38.51 14.87 -14.79
N ASP A 134 -38.69 15.62 -13.71
CA ASP A 134 -39.12 15.05 -12.43
C ASP A 134 -40.62 14.74 -12.47
N MET A 135 -40.98 13.48 -12.21
CA MET A 135 -42.36 12.99 -12.27
C MET A 135 -42.69 12.05 -11.11
N CYS A 136 -43.97 11.75 -10.91
CA CYS A 136 -44.42 10.78 -9.89
C CYS A 136 -43.95 11.10 -8.45
N GLY A 137 -43.65 12.37 -8.15
CA GLY A 137 -43.17 12.86 -6.85
C GLY A 137 -41.82 12.30 -6.38
N SER A 138 -41.18 11.45 -7.19
CA SER A 138 -40.09 10.58 -6.75
C SER A 138 -39.16 10.12 -7.88
N ARG A 139 -39.61 10.13 -9.15
CA ARG A 139 -38.77 9.81 -10.31
C ARG A 139 -38.00 11.02 -10.78
N HIS A 140 -36.75 10.79 -11.13
CA HIS A 140 -35.81 11.79 -11.64
C HIS A 140 -35.28 11.31 -13.00
N ASP A 141 -35.97 11.67 -14.08
CA ASP A 141 -35.58 11.23 -15.41
C ASP A 141 -34.49 12.15 -15.96
N VAL A 142 -33.32 11.60 -16.35
CA VAL A 142 -32.13 12.37 -16.75
C VAL A 142 -31.70 12.02 -18.18
N ALA A 143 -31.38 13.04 -18.99
CA ALA A 143 -30.95 12.84 -20.37
C ALA A 143 -29.56 12.19 -20.48
N ILE A 144 -28.56 12.70 -19.74
CA ILE A 144 -27.20 12.17 -19.69
C ILE A 144 -26.83 11.92 -18.21
N SER A 145 -26.44 10.70 -17.85
CA SER A 145 -26.05 10.39 -16.47
C SER A 145 -24.70 9.70 -16.38
N VAL A 146 -23.91 10.08 -15.38
CA VAL A 146 -22.67 9.37 -15.01
C VAL A 146 -23.02 7.96 -14.53
N SER A 147 -22.20 6.95 -14.85
CA SER A 147 -22.46 5.58 -14.42
C SER A 147 -22.20 5.44 -12.92
N GLN A 148 -23.24 5.30 -12.10
CA GLN A 148 -23.10 5.37 -10.64
C GLN A 148 -22.37 4.19 -10.00
N ASN A 149 -22.42 3.02 -10.65
CA ASN A 149 -21.74 1.81 -10.18
C ASN A 149 -20.30 1.71 -10.72
N ASN A 150 -19.75 2.80 -11.28
CA ASN A 150 -18.35 2.89 -11.66
C ASN A 150 -17.63 3.88 -10.74
N ASP A 151 -17.18 3.35 -9.61
CA ASP A 151 -16.48 4.10 -8.56
C ASP A 151 -15.04 4.47 -8.93
N ASP A 152 -14.42 3.84 -9.93
CA ASP A 152 -13.00 4.04 -10.26
C ASP A 152 -12.71 5.30 -11.07
N GLY A 153 -13.34 5.41 -12.25
CA GLY A 153 -12.97 6.41 -13.25
C GLY A 153 -13.79 6.29 -14.54
N GLN A 154 -14.23 7.44 -15.08
CA GLN A 154 -15.02 7.50 -16.31
C GLN A 154 -14.46 8.55 -17.24
N HIS A 155 -14.63 8.34 -18.54
CA HIS A 155 -13.97 9.15 -19.56
C HIS A 155 -14.81 10.34 -20.00
N PRO A 156 -14.17 11.41 -20.53
CA PRO A 156 -14.89 12.61 -20.94
C PRO A 156 -15.98 12.38 -21.99
N VAL A 157 -17.03 13.21 -21.93
CA VAL A 157 -18.12 13.30 -22.91
C VAL A 157 -18.07 14.64 -23.62
N THR A 158 -18.28 14.67 -24.93
CA THR A 158 -18.42 15.91 -25.70
C THR A 158 -19.76 15.94 -26.42
N THR A 159 -20.40 17.11 -26.48
CA THR A 159 -21.71 17.28 -27.12
C THR A 159 -21.70 18.41 -28.15
N SER A 160 -22.45 18.21 -29.24
CA SER A 160 -22.72 19.20 -30.28
C SER A 160 -24.03 18.88 -31.01
N GLY A 161 -24.72 19.88 -31.56
CA GLY A 161 -25.96 19.72 -32.31
C GLY A 161 -27.11 19.11 -31.49
N ILE A 162 -27.12 19.26 -30.18
CA ILE A 162 -28.13 18.68 -29.30
C ILE A 162 -29.46 19.42 -29.45
N SER A 163 -30.56 18.68 -29.52
CA SER A 163 -31.91 19.26 -29.50
C SER A 163 -32.64 18.80 -28.24
N VAL A 164 -33.11 19.74 -27.43
CA VAL A 164 -33.84 19.45 -26.19
C VAL A 164 -35.32 19.78 -26.38
N TYR A 165 -36.22 18.82 -26.12
CA TYR A 165 -37.66 18.98 -26.28
C TYR A 165 -38.43 18.58 -25.03
N SER A 166 -39.21 19.49 -24.44
CA SER A 166 -40.06 19.19 -23.27
C SER A 166 -39.31 18.50 -22.12
N SER A 167 -38.04 18.85 -21.92
CA SER A 167 -37.20 18.36 -20.81
C SER A 167 -36.79 19.54 -19.93
N SER A 168 -36.67 19.30 -18.63
CA SER A 168 -36.15 20.29 -17.69
C SER A 168 -34.65 20.48 -17.86
N THR A 169 -34.16 21.71 -17.74
CA THR A 169 -32.72 22.01 -17.76
C THR A 169 -31.98 21.35 -16.58
N SER A 170 -32.67 21.14 -15.45
CA SER A 170 -32.12 20.43 -14.28
C SER A 170 -31.90 18.94 -14.49
N ASN A 171 -32.44 18.38 -15.57
CA ASN A 171 -32.50 16.95 -15.87
C ASN A 171 -31.67 16.60 -17.12
N LEU A 172 -30.83 17.52 -17.58
CA LEU A 172 -30.01 17.29 -18.77
C LEU A 172 -28.74 16.48 -18.48
N VAL A 173 -28.13 16.71 -17.32
CA VAL A 173 -26.94 16.00 -16.88
C VAL A 173 -27.02 15.73 -15.38
N PHE A 174 -26.55 14.57 -14.95
CA PHE A 174 -26.46 14.23 -13.54
C PHE A 174 -25.19 13.40 -13.25
N ASN A 175 -24.52 13.70 -12.13
CA ASN A 175 -23.31 13.01 -11.70
C ASN A 175 -23.46 12.04 -10.53
N GLY A 176 -24.29 12.34 -9.54
CA GLY A 176 -24.38 11.55 -8.31
C GLY A 176 -23.26 11.81 -7.31
N ARG A 177 -23.27 11.01 -6.23
CA ARG A 177 -22.35 11.14 -5.09
C ARG A 177 -21.49 9.90 -4.91
N PRO A 178 -20.21 10.07 -4.52
CA PRO A 178 -19.33 8.96 -4.20
C PRO A 178 -19.96 7.96 -3.23
N ASN A 179 -19.80 6.67 -3.53
CA ASN A 179 -20.33 5.59 -2.73
C ASN A 179 -19.50 5.41 -1.45
N LEU A 180 -20.12 5.59 -0.29
CA LEU A 180 -19.44 5.42 0.99
C LEU A 180 -19.16 3.94 1.31
N ASP A 181 -19.93 3.01 0.74
CA ASP A 181 -19.83 1.59 1.06
C ASP A 181 -18.52 0.96 0.56
N VAL A 182 -17.88 1.56 -0.45
CA VAL A 182 -16.57 1.13 -0.98
C VAL A 182 -15.39 1.87 -0.32
N VAL A 183 -15.65 2.75 0.66
CA VAL A 183 -14.59 3.38 1.47
C VAL A 183 -14.20 2.43 2.60
N ASP A 184 -13.52 1.35 2.22
CA ASP A 184 -13.08 0.33 3.17
C ASP A 184 -11.72 -0.29 2.75
N PRO A 185 -11.05 -1.04 3.65
CA PRO A 185 -9.74 -1.63 3.35
C PRO A 185 -9.72 -2.59 2.15
N ALA A 186 -10.87 -3.15 1.76
CA ALA A 186 -11.00 -4.02 0.61
C ALA A 186 -10.94 -3.21 -0.69
N ASP A 187 -11.64 -2.08 -0.76
CA ASP A 187 -11.87 -1.32 -1.98
C ASP A 187 -11.05 -0.01 -2.01
N CYS A 188 -11.66 1.15 -1.73
CA CYS A 188 -11.05 2.49 -1.80
C CYS A 188 -10.23 2.91 -0.55
N VAL A 189 -10.09 2.00 0.42
CA VAL A 189 -9.39 2.14 1.71
C VAL A 189 -10.08 3.06 2.70
N ASP A 190 -9.83 4.35 2.58
CA ASP A 190 -10.13 5.34 3.62
C ASP A 190 -10.33 6.73 3.02
N MET A 191 -10.71 6.77 1.74
CA MET A 191 -11.16 7.93 0.97
C MET A 191 -12.03 7.48 -0.21
N ASP A 192 -12.99 8.32 -0.61
CA ASP A 192 -13.80 8.10 -1.82
C ASP A 192 -12.92 7.78 -3.05
N CYS A 193 -13.32 6.80 -3.86
CA CYS A 193 -12.74 6.61 -5.19
C CYS A 193 -13.12 7.74 -6.17
N ASP A 194 -12.43 7.84 -7.29
CA ASP A 194 -12.45 9.03 -8.16
C ASP A 194 -13.56 9.05 -9.22
N GLY A 195 -14.25 7.93 -9.44
CA GLY A 195 -15.19 7.71 -10.53
C GLY A 195 -16.41 8.62 -10.52
N LEU A 196 -16.81 9.14 -9.36
CA LEU A 196 -17.88 10.14 -9.22
C LEU A 196 -17.36 11.55 -8.90
N LYS A 197 -16.04 11.74 -8.88
CA LYS A 197 -15.39 12.99 -8.46
C LYS A 197 -14.71 13.75 -9.59
N THR A 198 -14.53 13.11 -10.75
CA THR A 198 -13.65 13.64 -11.82
C THR A 198 -14.27 13.63 -13.22
N ASN A 199 -15.60 13.47 -13.31
CA ASN A 199 -16.30 13.41 -14.60
C ASN A 199 -16.32 14.76 -15.31
N LEU A 200 -16.23 14.72 -16.64
CA LEU A 200 -16.16 15.89 -17.51
C LEU A 200 -17.10 15.75 -18.71
N LEU A 201 -17.97 16.75 -18.90
CA LEU A 201 -18.78 16.93 -20.10
C LEU A 201 -18.51 18.30 -20.71
N ILE A 202 -18.28 18.36 -22.02
CA ILE A 202 -18.05 19.62 -22.76
C ILE A 202 -19.14 19.81 -23.82
N ASP A 203 -19.98 20.82 -23.63
CA ASP A 203 -20.94 21.31 -24.63
C ASP A 203 -20.25 22.32 -25.54
N THR A 204 -19.80 21.83 -26.69
CA THR A 204 -18.85 22.53 -27.57
C THR A 204 -19.49 23.66 -28.37
N ASP A 205 -20.80 23.59 -28.66
CA ASP A 205 -21.53 24.58 -29.44
C ASP A 205 -22.69 25.24 -28.68
N GLY A 206 -22.94 24.80 -27.44
CA GLY A 206 -23.95 25.39 -26.58
C GLY A 206 -25.36 24.91 -26.82
N THR A 207 -25.54 23.90 -27.67
CA THR A 207 -26.86 23.40 -28.05
C THR A 207 -27.54 22.62 -26.91
N LEU A 208 -26.78 22.10 -25.95
CA LEU A 208 -27.33 21.41 -24.77
C LEU A 208 -27.76 22.40 -23.68
N PHE A 209 -26.92 23.39 -23.35
CA PHE A 209 -27.18 24.32 -22.23
C PHE A 209 -27.63 25.73 -22.65
N GLY A 210 -27.80 25.97 -23.95
CA GLY A 210 -28.15 27.27 -24.54
C GLY A 210 -26.96 28.21 -24.76
N GLN A 211 -25.76 27.82 -24.31
CA GLN A 211 -24.48 28.49 -24.56
C GLN A 211 -23.33 27.50 -24.35
N PRO A 212 -22.19 27.64 -25.06
CA PRO A 212 -21.06 26.74 -24.90
C PRO A 212 -20.61 26.66 -23.44
N SER A 213 -20.52 25.45 -22.90
CA SER A 213 -20.36 25.22 -21.46
C SER A 213 -19.52 23.99 -21.17
N THR A 214 -18.78 24.02 -20.06
CA THR A 214 -18.09 22.85 -19.51
C THR A 214 -18.75 22.45 -18.19
N VAL A 215 -18.95 21.15 -17.96
CA VAL A 215 -19.61 20.60 -16.78
C VAL A 215 -18.72 19.55 -16.12
N PHE A 216 -18.51 19.62 -14.81
CA PHE A 216 -17.70 18.62 -14.10
C PHE A 216 -18.18 18.34 -12.67
N SER A 217 -17.83 17.18 -12.13
CA SER A 217 -18.24 16.70 -10.81
C SER A 217 -17.84 17.62 -9.66
N GLN A 218 -18.62 17.59 -8.58
CA GLN A 218 -18.24 18.22 -7.31
C GLN A 218 -17.26 17.34 -6.51
N ALA A 219 -15.95 17.49 -6.77
CA ALA A 219 -14.89 16.71 -6.11
C ALA A 219 -14.80 16.91 -4.58
N GLU A 220 -15.23 18.06 -4.06
CA GLU A 220 -15.14 18.45 -2.65
C GLU A 220 -16.39 18.10 -1.81
N TYR A 221 -17.27 17.24 -2.33
CA TYR A 221 -18.43 16.76 -1.60
C TYR A 221 -18.05 16.24 -0.21
N LEU A 222 -18.74 16.73 0.83
CA LEU A 222 -18.49 16.41 2.24
C LEU A 222 -17.04 16.59 2.72
N TRP A 223 -16.31 17.58 2.18
CA TRP A 223 -14.97 17.93 2.65
C TRP A 223 -14.92 18.14 4.18
N GLY A 224 -14.01 17.42 4.84
CA GLY A 224 -13.87 17.40 6.30
C GLY A 224 -14.60 16.23 6.98
N ASN A 225 -15.44 15.48 6.26
CA ASN A 225 -16.05 14.27 6.76
C ASN A 225 -15.01 13.13 6.81
N GLN A 226 -14.89 12.48 7.97
CA GLN A 226 -13.93 11.40 8.18
C GLN A 226 -14.32 10.10 7.47
N ALA A 227 -15.61 9.84 7.30
CA ALA A 227 -16.10 8.62 6.66
C ALA A 227 -15.76 8.61 5.15
N HIS A 228 -15.92 9.74 4.48
CA HIS A 228 -15.56 9.91 3.06
C HIS A 228 -14.05 10.09 2.84
N GLY A 229 -13.27 10.30 3.91
CA GLY A 229 -11.82 10.41 3.83
C GLY A 229 -11.30 11.60 3.02
N VAL A 230 -12.13 12.60 2.72
CA VAL A 230 -11.75 13.83 2.02
C VAL A 230 -11.67 14.97 3.04
N GLY A 231 -10.51 15.64 3.15
CA GLY A 231 -10.37 16.78 4.05
C GLY A 231 -8.94 17.28 4.22
N ASP A 232 -8.78 18.39 4.93
CA ASP A 232 -7.46 19.02 5.15
C ASP A 232 -6.47 18.07 5.86
N TYR A 233 -6.97 17.17 6.71
CA TYR A 233 -6.16 16.16 7.42
C TYR A 233 -5.56 15.08 6.51
N ARG A 234 -5.90 15.08 5.22
CA ARG A 234 -5.43 14.16 4.18
C ARG A 234 -4.51 14.83 3.16
N ILE A 235 -4.29 16.14 3.28
CA ILE A 235 -3.33 16.85 2.43
C ILE A 235 -1.93 16.28 2.74
N PRO A 236 -1.15 15.88 1.72
CA PRO A 236 0.21 15.40 1.90
C PRO A 236 1.03 16.38 2.74
N SER A 237 1.76 15.87 3.73
CA SER A 237 2.54 16.68 4.67
C SER A 237 3.56 17.58 3.97
N ALA A 238 4.11 17.13 2.84
CA ALA A 238 5.01 17.92 2.01
C ALA A 238 4.36 19.20 1.44
N ALA A 239 3.07 19.18 1.11
CA ALA A 239 2.35 20.38 0.66
C ALA A 239 2.11 21.39 1.79
N LEU A 240 2.14 20.93 3.05
CA LEU A 240 1.99 21.75 4.24
C LEU A 240 3.33 22.27 4.77
N ALA A 241 4.46 21.87 4.18
CA ALA A 241 5.78 22.29 4.61
C ALA A 241 6.31 23.41 3.72
N GLY A 242 6.61 24.57 4.31
CA GLY A 242 7.28 25.67 3.65
C GLY A 242 8.75 25.38 3.38
N ALA A 243 9.34 26.08 2.41
CA ALA A 243 10.75 25.92 2.04
C ALA A 243 11.74 26.20 3.19
N ASN A 244 11.30 26.87 4.26
CA ASN A 244 12.07 27.15 5.47
C ASN A 244 11.79 26.13 6.61
N GLY A 245 11.04 25.07 6.35
CA GLY A 245 10.62 24.06 7.33
C GLY A 245 9.47 24.50 8.24
N GLN A 246 8.90 25.69 8.04
CA GLN A 246 7.70 26.11 8.78
C GLN A 246 6.44 25.55 8.12
N MET A 247 5.46 25.17 8.93
CA MET A 247 4.16 24.75 8.42
C MET A 247 3.46 25.92 7.73
N ILE A 248 3.00 25.69 6.50
CA ILE A 248 2.13 26.60 5.75
C ILE A 248 0.71 26.41 6.28
N ASP A 249 0.06 27.52 6.63
CA ASP A 249 -1.39 27.51 6.81
C ASP A 249 -2.07 27.44 5.43
N ILE A 250 -2.45 26.22 5.06
CA ILE A 250 -2.98 25.93 3.74
C ILE A 250 -4.29 26.67 3.47
N ASN A 251 -5.07 27.00 4.50
CA ASN A 251 -6.31 27.77 4.36
C ASN A 251 -6.08 29.22 3.92
N THR A 252 -4.89 29.75 4.17
CA THR A 252 -4.51 31.10 3.75
C THR A 252 -4.01 31.12 2.31
N VAL A 253 -3.23 30.11 1.89
CA VAL A 253 -2.61 30.07 0.56
C VAL A 253 -3.55 29.47 -0.50
N TYR A 254 -4.29 28.43 -0.12
CA TYR A 254 -5.26 27.73 -0.97
C TYR A 254 -6.61 27.67 -0.24
N PRO A 255 -7.39 28.76 -0.24
CA PRO A 255 -8.65 28.85 0.53
C PRO A 255 -9.79 28.00 -0.04
N SER A 256 -9.70 27.58 -1.30
CA SER A 256 -10.79 26.87 -2.00
C SER A 256 -10.53 25.37 -2.09
N ARG A 257 -11.59 24.56 -2.21
CA ARG A 257 -11.53 23.09 -2.26
C ARG A 257 -12.15 22.55 -3.54
N GLY A 258 -11.67 21.41 -3.99
CA GLY A 258 -12.16 20.72 -5.19
C GLY A 258 -11.35 21.08 -6.44
N ILE A 259 -11.90 20.71 -7.59
CA ILE A 259 -11.33 21.02 -8.91
C ILE A 259 -11.28 22.55 -9.06
N SER A 260 -10.16 23.08 -9.54
CA SER A 260 -10.02 24.53 -9.71
C SER A 260 -11.05 25.06 -10.69
N HIS A 261 -11.68 26.19 -10.37
CA HIS A 261 -12.58 26.82 -11.30
C HIS A 261 -12.71 28.34 -11.13
N PRO A 262 -12.99 29.08 -12.22
CA PRO A 262 -13.36 30.49 -12.13
C PRO A 262 -14.64 30.69 -11.31
N SER A 263 -14.83 31.91 -10.80
CA SER A 263 -16.05 32.30 -10.06
C SER A 263 -17.32 32.31 -10.91
N ALA A 264 -17.19 32.26 -12.25
CA ALA A 264 -18.32 32.16 -13.17
C ALA A 264 -18.94 30.75 -13.19
N CYS A 265 -18.22 29.73 -12.73
CA CYS A 265 -18.73 28.37 -12.60
C CYS A 265 -19.68 28.28 -11.40
N THR A 266 -20.83 27.62 -11.60
CA THR A 266 -21.87 27.53 -10.58
C THR A 266 -22.20 26.07 -10.29
N LEU A 267 -22.21 25.69 -9.01
CA LEU A 267 -22.67 24.36 -8.60
C LEU A 267 -24.18 24.26 -8.84
N GLN A 268 -24.57 23.32 -9.69
CA GLN A 268 -25.96 23.02 -10.01
C GLN A 268 -26.41 21.84 -9.15
N ALA A 269 -27.08 22.14 -8.02
CA ALA A 269 -27.44 21.14 -7.02
C ALA A 269 -28.27 19.96 -7.57
N SER A 270 -29.09 20.19 -8.60
CA SER A 270 -29.88 19.13 -9.25
C SER A 270 -29.05 18.17 -10.11
N SER A 271 -27.86 18.59 -10.54
CA SER A 271 -26.94 17.76 -11.36
C SER A 271 -25.74 17.24 -10.57
N GLU A 272 -25.48 17.82 -9.40
CA GLU A 272 -24.32 17.54 -8.55
C GLU A 272 -22.97 17.84 -9.24
N MET A 273 -23.00 18.80 -10.17
CA MET A 273 -21.87 19.23 -10.98
C MET A 273 -21.77 20.76 -11.02
N TYR A 274 -20.56 21.25 -11.27
CA TYR A 274 -20.31 22.63 -11.64
C TYR A 274 -20.61 22.85 -13.12
N LEU A 275 -21.42 23.87 -13.43
CA LEU A 275 -21.67 24.36 -14.78
C LEU A 275 -20.85 25.65 -15.00
N CYS A 276 -19.93 25.61 -15.96
CA CYS A 276 -19.06 26.71 -16.35
C CYS A 276 -19.47 27.27 -17.72
N PRO A 277 -20.10 28.46 -17.78
CA PRO A 277 -20.50 29.09 -19.02
C PRO A 277 -19.31 29.75 -19.74
N ASN A 278 -19.33 29.76 -21.07
CA ASN A 278 -18.22 30.17 -21.95
C ASN A 278 -17.01 29.25 -21.76
N ILE A 279 -16.84 28.29 -22.67
CA ILE A 279 -15.87 27.18 -22.59
C ILE A 279 -14.57 27.63 -21.92
N VAL A 280 -14.37 27.16 -20.69
CA VAL A 280 -13.05 27.02 -20.09
C VAL A 280 -12.56 25.66 -20.54
N ASP A 281 -11.39 25.63 -21.17
CA ASP A 281 -10.80 24.39 -21.67
C ASP A 281 -10.26 23.54 -20.53
N TYR A 282 -11.15 22.77 -19.91
CA TYR A 282 -10.79 21.69 -19.01
C TYR A 282 -10.39 20.46 -19.81
N ARG A 283 -9.36 19.76 -19.35
CA ARG A 283 -8.99 18.44 -19.84
C ARG A 283 -8.69 17.51 -18.67
N MET A 284 -8.93 16.22 -18.88
CA MET A 284 -8.54 15.20 -17.93
C MET A 284 -7.03 14.97 -18.04
N LEU A 285 -6.32 15.21 -16.93
CA LEU A 285 -4.91 14.88 -16.75
C LEU A 285 -4.83 13.48 -16.15
N ILE A 286 -4.05 12.61 -16.78
CA ILE A 286 -3.70 11.30 -16.25
C ILE A 286 -2.29 11.37 -15.67
N ILE A 287 -2.13 10.87 -14.45
CA ILE A 287 -0.86 10.77 -13.72
C ILE A 287 -0.62 9.30 -13.42
N GLU A 288 0.42 8.71 -14.01
CA GLU A 288 0.73 7.28 -13.87
C GLU A 288 2.07 7.10 -13.15
N SER A 289 2.12 6.19 -12.17
CA SER A 289 3.38 5.59 -11.73
C SER A 289 3.79 4.52 -12.73
N MET A 290 5.02 4.59 -13.23
CA MET A 290 5.57 3.61 -14.17
C MET A 290 6.52 2.62 -13.48
N ASP A 291 6.69 2.74 -12.15
CA ASP A 291 7.49 1.82 -11.34
C ASP A 291 6.85 0.42 -11.34
N ALA A 292 7.67 -0.62 -11.18
CA ALA A 292 7.20 -2.02 -11.15
C ALA A 292 6.20 -2.32 -10.02
N ASP A 293 6.18 -1.50 -8.97
CA ASP A 293 5.28 -1.60 -7.82
C ASP A 293 4.05 -0.68 -7.93
N THR A 294 3.67 -0.26 -9.14
CA THR A 294 2.51 0.61 -9.42
C THR A 294 1.19 0.16 -8.79
N GLU A 295 1.00 -1.13 -8.51
CA GLU A 295 -0.20 -1.64 -7.83
C GLU A 295 -0.02 -1.76 -6.31
N THR A 296 1.19 -1.87 -5.80
CA THR A 296 1.44 -2.19 -4.39
C THR A 296 1.89 -0.99 -3.56
N ARG A 297 2.40 0.07 -4.20
CA ARG A 297 2.74 1.32 -3.53
C ARG A 297 1.54 2.25 -3.51
N ARG A 298 1.09 2.62 -2.32
CA ARG A 298 0.05 3.63 -2.15
C ARG A 298 0.64 5.03 -2.28
N LEU A 299 0.25 5.78 -3.30
CA LEU A 299 0.66 7.18 -3.52
C LEU A 299 -0.43 8.19 -3.15
N SER A 300 -1.65 7.71 -2.91
CA SER A 300 -2.82 8.52 -2.61
C SER A 300 -2.98 8.86 -1.12
N PRO A 301 -3.67 9.97 -0.79
CA PRO A 301 -4.23 10.95 -1.71
C PRO A 301 -3.18 11.76 -2.48
N VAL A 302 -3.47 12.05 -3.75
CA VAL A 302 -2.71 12.99 -4.59
C VAL A 302 -3.35 14.35 -4.47
N ALA A 303 -2.58 15.33 -3.99
CA ALA A 303 -3.03 16.71 -3.90
C ALA A 303 -2.61 17.50 -5.15
N VAL A 304 -3.59 18.13 -5.79
CA VAL A 304 -3.42 18.98 -6.97
C VAL A 304 -3.80 20.40 -6.59
N LEU A 305 -2.80 21.28 -6.50
CA LEU A 305 -2.90 22.63 -5.98
C LEU A 305 -2.83 23.61 -7.16
N SER A 306 -3.86 24.43 -7.35
CA SER A 306 -3.95 25.37 -8.48
C SER A 306 -3.47 26.77 -8.10
N ASP A 307 -2.85 27.46 -9.06
CA ASP A 307 -2.55 28.89 -8.98
C ASP A 307 -3.77 29.81 -8.72
N LEU A 308 -4.99 29.28 -8.85
CA LEU A 308 -6.24 29.93 -8.44
C LEU A 308 -6.58 29.80 -6.94
N GLY A 309 -5.73 29.13 -6.15
CA GLY A 309 -5.95 28.94 -4.71
C GLY A 309 -6.87 27.77 -4.35
N PHE A 310 -6.95 26.75 -5.23
CA PHE A 310 -7.75 25.53 -5.00
C PHE A 310 -6.87 24.34 -4.63
N ILE A 311 -7.42 23.41 -3.84
CA ILE A 311 -6.84 22.09 -3.56
C ILE A 311 -7.84 21.01 -3.92
N ASN A 312 -7.42 20.10 -4.80
CA ASN A 312 -8.14 18.87 -5.10
C ASN A 312 -7.41 17.66 -4.53
N LEU A 313 -8.13 16.67 -4.01
CA LEU A 313 -7.57 15.41 -3.51
C LEU A 313 -8.13 14.24 -4.32
N ILE A 314 -7.23 13.42 -4.84
CA ILE A 314 -7.51 12.30 -5.75
C ILE A 314 -7.02 10.99 -5.11
N ASN A 315 -7.83 9.93 -5.10
CA ASN A 315 -7.49 8.68 -4.40
C ASN A 315 -6.97 7.56 -5.32
N GLY A 316 -7.42 7.51 -6.56
CA GLY A 316 -7.21 6.41 -7.49
C GLY A 316 -8.37 5.38 -7.46
N PRO A 317 -8.27 4.35 -8.31
CA PRO A 317 -9.25 3.26 -8.38
C PRO A 317 -9.17 2.29 -7.18
N GLN A 318 -10.23 1.50 -6.98
CA GLN A 318 -10.33 0.47 -5.95
C GLN A 318 -9.44 -0.76 -6.24
N ASP A 319 -9.29 -1.66 -5.27
CA ASP A 319 -8.68 -2.97 -5.52
C ASP A 319 -9.67 -3.89 -6.24
N HIS A 320 -9.24 -4.54 -7.32
CA HIS A 320 -10.04 -5.54 -8.06
C HIS A 320 -9.45 -6.96 -7.94
N GLY A 321 -8.47 -7.16 -7.07
CA GLY A 321 -7.77 -8.42 -6.86
C GLY A 321 -8.48 -9.35 -5.88
N TRP A 322 -8.62 -10.61 -6.27
CA TRP A 322 -9.19 -11.67 -5.41
C TRP A 322 -8.06 -12.47 -4.72
N CYS A 323 -7.68 -12.07 -3.50
CA CYS A 323 -6.66 -12.74 -2.66
C CYS A 323 -7.25 -13.22 -1.31
N ASN A 324 -6.62 -14.20 -0.65
CA ASN A 324 -7.05 -14.69 0.68
C ASN A 324 -6.80 -13.65 1.79
N GLY A 325 -7.79 -12.82 2.11
CA GLY A 325 -7.74 -11.78 3.15
C GLY A 325 -8.70 -10.62 2.85
N TYR A 326 -8.61 -9.51 3.59
CA TYR A 326 -9.23 -8.22 3.20
C TYR A 326 -8.46 -7.67 1.98
N THR A 327 -8.80 -8.17 0.78
CA THR A 327 -8.24 -7.92 -0.58
C THR A 327 -6.71 -7.97 -0.75
N CYS A 328 -6.24 -7.93 -2.01
CA CYS A 328 -4.83 -8.05 -2.38
C CYS A 328 -3.99 -6.82 -1.97
N GLN A 329 -4.66 -5.75 -1.54
CA GLN A 329 -4.11 -4.41 -1.38
C GLN A 329 -3.43 -3.89 -2.65
N LYS A 330 -3.93 -4.33 -3.83
CA LYS A 330 -3.43 -3.93 -5.14
C LYS A 330 -4.29 -2.81 -5.70
N ARG A 331 -3.72 -1.62 -5.81
CA ARG A 331 -4.40 -0.43 -6.31
C ARG A 331 -3.52 0.26 -7.31
N LEU A 332 -4.02 0.35 -8.53
CA LEU A 332 -3.29 0.98 -9.61
C LEU A 332 -3.03 2.45 -9.27
N SER A 333 -1.76 2.82 -9.20
CA SER A 333 -1.30 4.22 -9.08
C SER A 333 -1.43 4.99 -10.40
N THR A 334 -2.66 5.05 -10.92
CA THR A 334 -3.07 5.89 -12.04
C THR A 334 -4.20 6.79 -11.57
N PHE A 335 -3.96 8.09 -11.61
CA PHE A 335 -4.87 9.10 -11.08
C PHE A 335 -5.45 9.92 -12.23
N MET A 336 -6.76 10.13 -12.18
CA MET A 336 -7.49 10.99 -13.10
C MET A 336 -7.86 12.28 -12.38
N THR A 337 -7.58 13.43 -12.97
CA THR A 337 -7.97 14.73 -12.41
C THR A 337 -8.27 15.72 -13.52
N LEU A 338 -8.95 16.82 -13.21
CA LEU A 338 -9.26 17.85 -14.20
C LEU A 338 -8.37 19.07 -14.02
N VAL A 339 -7.83 19.56 -15.14
CA VAL A 339 -6.99 20.76 -15.20
C VAL A 339 -7.49 21.71 -16.27
N GLU A 340 -7.33 23.00 -16.02
CA GLU A 340 -7.63 24.08 -16.96
C GLU A 340 -6.42 24.39 -17.85
N SER A 341 -6.69 24.68 -19.12
CA SER A 341 -5.70 25.22 -20.05
C SER A 341 -5.14 26.56 -19.56
N ASN A 342 -3.84 26.77 -19.78
CA ASN A 342 -3.04 27.93 -19.39
C ASN A 342 -3.02 28.21 -17.88
N ARG A 343 -3.13 27.16 -17.06
CA ARG A 343 -2.98 27.22 -15.60
C ARG A 343 -1.78 26.43 -15.09
N HIS A 344 -1.37 26.81 -13.88
CA HIS A 344 -0.30 26.13 -13.16
C HIS A 344 -0.85 25.29 -12.01
N TYR A 345 -0.31 24.08 -11.87
CA TYR A 345 -0.63 23.16 -10.80
C TYR A 345 0.64 22.60 -10.13
N ASP A 346 0.67 22.65 -8.80
CA ASP A 346 1.61 21.89 -7.97
C ASP A 346 0.98 20.55 -7.58
N ILE A 347 1.75 19.46 -7.66
CA ILE A 347 1.29 18.09 -7.42
C ILE A 347 2.13 17.46 -6.30
N TYR A 348 1.43 16.95 -5.29
CA TYR A 348 2.02 16.27 -4.14
C TYR A 348 1.41 14.89 -3.94
N LEU A 349 2.24 13.90 -3.68
CA LEU A 349 1.84 12.54 -3.35
C LEU A 349 1.97 12.31 -1.83
N SER A 350 1.18 11.39 -1.28
CA SER A 350 1.23 11.07 0.16
C SER A 350 2.40 10.17 0.56
N SER A 351 3.13 9.61 -0.42
CA SER A 351 4.28 8.73 -0.22
C SER A 351 5.46 9.22 -1.08
N THR A 352 6.58 8.49 -1.05
CA THR A 352 7.75 8.78 -1.89
C THR A 352 7.37 8.73 -3.37
N THR A 353 7.66 9.82 -4.08
CA THR A 353 7.42 9.93 -5.51
C THR A 353 8.14 8.80 -6.27
N PRO A 354 7.44 8.07 -7.16
CA PRO A 354 8.04 7.04 -8.00
C PRO A 354 9.26 7.51 -8.79
N ASN A 355 10.12 6.56 -9.14
CA ASN A 355 11.30 6.84 -9.95
C ASN A 355 10.90 7.24 -11.37
N ASP A 356 9.87 6.59 -11.89
CA ASP A 356 9.30 6.86 -13.20
C ASP A 356 7.84 7.30 -13.09
N MET A 357 7.54 8.49 -13.62
CA MET A 357 6.20 9.07 -13.64
C MET A 357 5.82 9.46 -15.06
N ARG A 358 4.56 9.26 -15.44
CA ARG A 358 4.05 9.64 -16.76
C ARG A 358 2.81 10.53 -16.67
N PHE A 359 2.76 11.51 -17.56
CA PHE A 359 1.69 12.51 -17.67
C PHE A 359 1.16 12.58 -19.10
N ARG A 360 -0.16 12.71 -19.23
CA ARG A 360 -0.86 12.95 -20.50
C ARG A 360 -2.16 13.73 -20.29
N LEU A 361 -2.55 14.53 -21.26
CA LEU A 361 -3.87 15.13 -21.33
C LEU A 361 -4.74 14.31 -22.28
N LEU A 362 -5.96 13.96 -21.85
CA LEU A 362 -6.92 13.28 -22.73
C LEU A 362 -7.65 14.28 -23.62
N ASN A 363 -7.95 13.85 -24.85
CA ASN A 363 -8.86 14.53 -25.79
C ASN A 363 -8.54 16.02 -25.99
N ALA A 364 -7.24 16.32 -26.12
CA ALA A 364 -6.72 17.67 -26.26
C ALA A 364 -5.88 17.79 -27.53
N ASP A 365 -5.65 19.03 -27.96
CA ASP A 365 -4.72 19.36 -29.05
C ASP A 365 -3.52 20.16 -28.52
N ALA A 366 -2.57 20.47 -29.40
CA ALA A 366 -1.34 21.19 -29.04
C ALA A 366 -1.56 22.64 -28.54
N THR A 367 -2.77 23.19 -28.69
CA THR A 367 -3.10 24.53 -28.21
C THR A 367 -3.41 24.55 -26.72
N ILE A 368 -3.84 23.41 -26.17
CA ILE A 368 -4.02 23.24 -24.73
C ILE A 368 -2.65 23.07 -24.09
N LYS A 369 -2.31 23.95 -23.16
CA LYS A 369 -1.03 23.91 -22.44
C LYS A 369 -1.24 24.04 -20.95
N VAL A 370 -0.53 23.24 -20.16
CA VAL A 370 -0.63 23.25 -18.70
C VAL A 370 0.78 23.22 -18.10
N SER A 371 1.02 24.03 -17.07
CA SER A 371 2.27 24.06 -16.32
C SER A 371 2.15 23.19 -15.08
N LEU A 372 2.91 22.10 -14.98
CA LEU A 372 2.85 21.16 -13.86
C LEU A 372 4.15 21.19 -13.07
N ALA A 373 4.05 21.08 -11.74
CA ALA A 373 5.20 20.94 -10.85
C ALA A 373 4.99 19.75 -9.91
N LEU A 374 5.78 18.68 -10.08
CA LEU A 374 5.71 17.50 -9.21
C LEU A 374 6.75 17.59 -8.10
N TYR A 375 6.32 17.41 -6.85
CA TYR A 375 7.21 17.36 -5.69
C TYR A 375 8.01 16.06 -5.62
N TYR A 376 9.28 16.16 -5.22
CA TYR A 376 10.17 15.05 -4.91
C TYR A 376 10.80 15.25 -3.53
N THR A 377 10.88 14.19 -2.75
CA THR A 377 11.55 14.21 -1.43
C THR A 377 13.08 14.32 -1.54
N SER A 378 13.64 13.97 -2.70
CA SER A 378 15.07 13.95 -2.94
C SER A 378 15.51 15.14 -3.80
N LEU A 379 16.77 15.58 -3.61
CA LEU A 379 17.41 16.58 -4.48
C LEU A 379 18.09 15.94 -5.70
N GLN A 380 17.70 14.70 -6.02
CA GLN A 380 18.14 14.01 -7.22
C GLN A 380 17.69 14.80 -8.45
N GLN A 381 18.42 14.68 -9.55
CA GLN A 381 18.08 15.41 -10.76
C GLN A 381 16.96 14.66 -11.49
N ILE A 382 15.95 15.38 -11.96
CA ILE A 382 14.85 14.80 -12.73
C ILE A 382 15.13 15.00 -14.22
N ASP A 383 15.13 13.92 -14.98
CA ASP A 383 15.20 13.92 -16.44
C ASP A 383 13.77 13.92 -17.00
N VAL A 384 13.53 14.76 -18.01
CA VAL A 384 12.21 14.93 -18.61
C VAL A 384 12.26 14.51 -20.06
N TYR A 385 11.31 13.69 -20.48
CA TYR A 385 11.19 13.22 -21.85
C TYR A 385 9.84 13.64 -22.42
N ALA A 386 9.84 14.20 -23.63
CA ALA A 386 8.65 14.50 -24.40
C ALA A 386 8.54 13.52 -25.57
N ASN A 387 7.47 12.73 -25.61
CA ASN A 387 7.28 11.65 -26.59
C ASN A 387 8.51 10.72 -26.68
N ASN A 388 9.01 10.31 -25.52
CA ASN A 388 10.22 9.51 -25.32
C ASN A 388 11.55 10.18 -25.69
N VAL A 389 11.60 11.48 -26.01
CA VAL A 389 12.85 12.19 -26.34
C VAL A 389 13.27 13.09 -25.19
N TYR A 390 14.53 13.00 -24.76
CA TYR A 390 15.04 13.82 -23.66
C TYR A 390 14.98 15.32 -23.98
N VAL A 391 14.43 16.10 -23.06
CA VAL A 391 14.37 17.56 -23.13
C VAL A 391 15.24 18.13 -22.01
N PRO A 392 16.36 18.79 -22.33
CA PRO A 392 17.25 19.30 -21.30
C PRO A 392 16.63 20.53 -20.60
N PRO A 393 16.97 20.77 -19.32
CA PRO A 393 16.33 21.82 -18.52
C PRO A 393 16.68 23.23 -19.02
N THR A 394 15.89 24.23 -18.64
CA THR A 394 16.08 25.61 -19.12
C THR A 394 17.34 26.31 -18.59
N ASN A 395 18.00 25.78 -17.56
CA ASN A 395 19.17 26.38 -16.92
C ASN A 395 20.53 25.82 -17.40
N ILE A 396 20.64 25.39 -18.65
CA ILE A 396 21.89 24.88 -19.22
C ILE A 396 22.94 25.99 -19.39
N ASP A 397 24.21 25.65 -19.15
CA ASP A 397 25.36 26.45 -19.55
C ASP A 397 25.83 26.07 -20.96
N THR A 398 25.45 26.88 -21.94
CA THR A 398 25.82 26.69 -23.35
C THR A 398 27.32 26.90 -23.65
N SER A 399 28.14 27.28 -22.66
CA SER A 399 29.60 27.35 -22.83
C SER A 399 30.29 25.99 -22.83
N TYR A 400 29.59 24.93 -22.40
CA TYR A 400 30.08 23.54 -22.41
C TYR A 400 29.41 22.75 -23.54
N SER A 401 30.13 21.79 -24.12
CA SER A 401 29.61 20.90 -25.19
C SER A 401 28.78 19.72 -24.65
N TYR A 402 28.62 19.63 -23.34
CA TYR A 402 27.90 18.59 -22.61
C TYR A 402 26.96 19.26 -21.58
N LEU A 403 26.07 18.48 -20.96
CA LEU A 403 25.12 19.02 -20.00
C LEU A 403 25.83 19.59 -18.76
N MET A 404 25.77 20.91 -18.61
CA MET A 404 26.22 21.66 -17.44
C MET A 404 25.12 22.62 -17.03
N LEU A 405 24.85 22.77 -15.74
CA LEU A 405 23.72 23.53 -15.21
C LEU A 405 24.18 24.78 -14.44
N LYS A 406 23.40 25.86 -14.59
CA LYS A 406 23.56 27.13 -13.87
C LYS A 406 22.59 27.25 -12.71
N ASP A 407 22.96 28.06 -11.73
CA ASP A 407 22.06 28.52 -10.67
C ASP A 407 21.33 29.80 -11.12
N ILE A 408 20.43 29.64 -12.09
CA ILE A 408 19.55 30.70 -12.60
C ILE A 408 18.08 30.29 -12.46
N PRO A 409 17.14 31.25 -12.32
CA PRO A 409 15.71 30.95 -12.25
C PRO A 409 15.19 30.19 -13.47
N SER A 410 14.00 29.59 -13.32
CA SER A 410 13.31 28.88 -14.40
C SER A 410 13.11 29.77 -15.63
N GLY A 411 13.41 29.23 -16.81
CA GLY A 411 13.07 29.81 -18.11
C GLY A 411 11.79 29.24 -18.72
N VAL A 412 11.04 28.39 -17.99
CA VAL A 412 9.81 27.75 -18.50
C VAL A 412 8.70 28.79 -18.64
N THR A 413 8.12 28.89 -19.83
CA THR A 413 6.97 29.76 -20.14
C THR A 413 5.95 29.04 -21.00
N TYR A 414 4.69 29.50 -21.05
CA TYR A 414 3.65 28.93 -21.95
C TYR A 414 3.99 29.08 -23.45
N GLY A 415 4.94 29.95 -23.81
CA GLY A 415 5.48 30.04 -25.18
C GLY A 415 6.44 28.90 -25.54
N SER A 416 6.89 28.13 -24.56
CA SER A 416 7.84 27.02 -24.75
C SER A 416 7.15 25.80 -25.37
N GLY A 417 7.94 24.88 -25.92
CA GLY A 417 7.44 23.56 -26.34
C GLY A 417 7.15 22.66 -25.14
N ALA A 418 6.30 21.65 -25.34
CA ALA A 418 6.06 20.61 -24.32
C ALA A 418 7.37 19.91 -23.93
N GLY A 419 7.48 19.51 -22.66
CA GLY A 419 8.68 18.95 -22.04
C GLY A 419 9.71 19.99 -21.60
N THR A 420 9.58 21.27 -21.97
CA THR A 420 10.44 22.34 -21.43
C THR A 420 10.31 22.37 -19.92
N ASN A 421 11.43 22.25 -19.20
CA ASN A 421 11.43 21.94 -17.78
C ASN A 421 12.48 22.69 -16.96
N TYR A 422 12.32 22.61 -15.64
CA TYR A 422 13.24 23.14 -14.64
C TYR A 422 13.05 22.41 -13.31
N PHE A 423 14.13 21.93 -12.71
CA PHE A 423 14.08 21.38 -11.35
C PHE A 423 14.37 22.48 -10.32
N ASN A 424 13.35 22.88 -9.56
CA ASN A 424 13.47 23.86 -8.50
C ASN A 424 13.94 23.19 -7.20
N ARG A 425 15.19 23.42 -6.84
CA ARG A 425 15.82 22.83 -5.65
C ARG A 425 15.37 23.44 -4.32
N THR A 426 14.81 24.64 -4.35
CA THR A 426 14.31 25.30 -3.13
C THR A 426 12.96 24.72 -2.71
N THR A 427 12.08 24.46 -3.69
CA THR A 427 10.77 23.84 -3.46
C THR A 427 10.79 22.32 -3.65
N GLN A 428 11.89 21.76 -4.14
CA GLN A 428 12.05 20.36 -4.54
C GLN A 428 10.99 19.89 -5.55
N THR A 429 10.67 20.75 -6.51
CA THR A 429 9.65 20.47 -7.54
C THR A 429 10.26 20.40 -8.94
N ALA A 430 9.84 19.40 -9.71
CA ALA A 430 10.11 19.31 -11.15
C ALA A 430 9.01 20.05 -11.91
N LEU A 431 9.32 21.26 -12.36
CA LEU A 431 8.43 22.08 -13.21
C LEU A 431 8.58 21.67 -14.67
N PHE A 432 7.49 21.43 -15.37
CA PHE A 432 7.48 21.12 -16.80
C PHE A 432 6.18 21.58 -17.47
N LEU A 433 6.26 21.85 -18.77
CA LEU A 433 5.12 22.18 -19.61
C LEU A 433 4.60 20.94 -20.34
N ILE A 434 3.29 20.71 -20.32
CA ILE A 434 2.63 19.67 -21.12
C ILE A 434 1.63 20.31 -22.09
N ASP A 435 1.45 19.70 -23.26
CA ASP A 435 0.39 20.03 -24.21
C ASP A 435 -0.53 18.82 -24.50
N GLY A 436 -1.59 19.05 -25.27
CA GLY A 436 -2.61 18.01 -25.50
C GLY A 436 -2.19 16.79 -26.32
N ILE A 437 -1.04 16.83 -27.01
CA ILE A 437 -0.60 15.74 -27.90
C ILE A 437 0.71 15.08 -27.44
N THR A 438 1.35 15.62 -26.42
CA THR A 438 2.65 15.18 -25.94
C THR A 438 2.52 14.37 -24.66
N VAL A 439 3.10 13.18 -24.65
CA VAL A 439 3.29 12.39 -23.42
C VAL A 439 4.58 12.86 -22.75
N ILE A 440 4.51 13.15 -21.45
CA ILE A 440 5.68 13.54 -20.66
C ILE A 440 6.03 12.43 -19.68
N ASP A 441 7.28 11.98 -19.73
CA ASP A 441 7.87 11.05 -18.76
C ASP A 441 8.87 11.81 -17.90
N LEU A 442 8.81 11.60 -16.58
CA LEU A 442 9.81 12.05 -15.62
C LEU A 442 10.55 10.85 -15.06
N GLU A 443 11.88 10.93 -15.04
CA GLU A 443 12.76 9.89 -14.52
C GLU A 443 13.69 10.49 -13.45
N ILE A 444 13.73 9.89 -12.27
CA ILE A 444 14.74 10.20 -11.26
C ILE A 444 16.10 9.71 -11.74
N SER A 445 17.03 10.65 -11.93
CA SER A 445 18.39 10.38 -12.35
C SER A 445 19.33 10.35 -11.14
N PRO A 446 20.03 9.22 -10.87
CA PRO A 446 21.04 9.10 -9.82
C PRO A 446 22.09 10.24 -9.85
N LEU A 447 22.22 10.95 -8.74
CA LEU A 447 23.06 12.13 -8.56
C LEU A 447 23.89 12.00 -7.28
N ILE A 448 25.19 12.18 -7.42
CA ILE A 448 26.12 12.32 -6.30
C ILE A 448 26.33 13.81 -6.04
N VAL A 449 26.11 14.26 -4.80
CA VAL A 449 26.45 15.64 -4.40
C VAL A 449 27.63 15.59 -3.44
N LEU A 450 28.74 16.19 -3.86
CA LEU A 450 29.94 16.34 -3.05
C LEU A 450 30.06 17.77 -2.56
N THR A 451 30.34 17.94 -1.27
CA THR A 451 30.58 19.26 -0.68
C THR A 451 31.93 19.28 0.03
N PHE A 452 32.88 20.03 -0.53
CA PHE A 452 34.23 20.20 0.02
C PHE A 452 34.31 21.48 0.86
N GLY A 453 34.85 21.36 2.08
CA GLY A 453 35.28 22.50 2.87
C GLY A 453 36.74 22.82 2.59
N LEU A 454 37.03 24.00 2.05
CA LEU A 454 38.38 24.41 1.64
C LEU A 454 38.92 25.58 2.48
N PRO A 455 40.23 25.67 2.71
CA PRO A 455 40.84 26.88 3.28
C PRO A 455 40.61 28.13 2.40
N ALA A 456 40.46 29.32 2.98
CA ALA A 456 40.26 30.57 2.19
C ALA A 456 41.42 30.95 1.26
N THR A 457 42.63 30.45 1.49
CA THR A 457 43.83 30.75 0.69
C THR A 457 43.96 29.87 -0.56
N THR A 458 43.15 28.81 -0.68
CA THR A 458 43.19 27.82 -1.76
C THR A 458 42.62 28.23 -3.14
N PRO A 459 41.80 29.29 -3.33
CA PRO A 459 41.10 29.47 -4.60
C PRO A 459 42.01 29.85 -5.78
N ALA A 460 43.21 30.40 -5.57
CA ALA A 460 44.01 30.91 -6.71
C ALA A 460 44.83 29.85 -7.47
N ALA A 461 45.26 28.75 -6.83
CA ALA A 461 46.17 27.78 -7.46
C ALA A 461 45.44 26.61 -8.14
N PHE A 462 44.36 26.10 -7.54
CA PHE A 462 43.61 24.94 -8.07
C PHE A 462 42.47 25.33 -9.04
N PHE A 463 41.93 26.55 -8.93
CA PHE A 463 40.71 26.99 -9.63
C PHE A 463 40.94 27.93 -10.84
N SER A 464 42.17 28.40 -11.08
CA SER A 464 42.41 29.59 -11.91
C SER A 464 42.45 29.37 -13.42
N THR A 465 42.37 28.13 -13.94
CA THR A 465 42.38 27.92 -15.40
C THR A 465 41.45 26.81 -15.90
N ASN A 466 41.30 25.69 -15.16
CA ASN A 466 40.42 24.59 -15.58
C ASN A 466 39.84 23.84 -14.38
N LEU A 467 38.94 24.49 -13.63
CA LEU A 467 38.34 23.92 -12.42
C LEU A 467 37.66 22.57 -12.68
N VAL A 468 36.80 22.50 -13.69
CA VAL A 468 36.03 21.29 -14.00
C VAL A 468 36.95 20.14 -14.40
N GLY A 469 37.95 20.39 -15.25
CA GLY A 469 38.95 19.38 -15.63
C GLY A 469 39.79 18.88 -14.45
N ASN A 470 40.20 19.78 -13.55
CA ASN A 470 40.95 19.41 -12.36
C ASN A 470 40.13 18.56 -11.39
N LEU A 471 38.85 18.89 -11.20
CA LEU A 471 37.92 18.11 -10.38
C LEU A 471 37.67 16.73 -10.98
N ALA A 472 37.48 16.66 -12.30
CA ALA A 472 37.28 15.40 -13.02
C ALA A 472 38.48 14.45 -12.83
N ALA A 473 39.70 14.97 -13.04
CA ALA A 473 40.93 14.22 -12.85
C ALA A 473 41.12 13.72 -11.40
N LEU A 474 40.82 14.56 -10.41
CA LEU A 474 40.89 14.20 -9.00
C LEU A 474 39.89 13.10 -8.62
N LEU A 475 38.65 13.20 -9.07
CA LEU A 475 37.57 12.27 -8.73
C LEU A 475 37.61 10.99 -9.57
N GLY A 476 38.49 10.93 -10.57
CA GLY A 476 38.59 9.84 -11.53
C GLY A 476 37.36 9.71 -12.44
N VAL A 477 36.67 10.81 -12.68
CA VAL A 477 35.45 10.88 -13.52
C VAL A 477 35.75 11.63 -14.80
N SER A 478 34.92 11.47 -15.82
CA SER A 478 35.03 12.28 -17.03
C SER A 478 34.42 13.67 -16.82
N VAL A 479 34.86 14.67 -17.59
CA VAL A 479 34.41 16.08 -17.42
C VAL A 479 32.91 16.23 -17.68
N ASP A 480 32.38 15.42 -18.59
CA ASP A 480 30.98 15.27 -18.92
C ASP A 480 30.20 14.45 -17.89
N GLN A 481 30.76 14.05 -16.75
CA GLN A 481 29.98 13.56 -15.59
C GLN A 481 29.71 14.67 -14.56
N ILE A 482 30.40 15.80 -14.66
CA ILE A 482 30.19 16.95 -13.77
C ILE A 482 29.04 17.79 -14.33
N ARG A 483 27.92 17.89 -13.59
CA ARG A 483 26.72 18.65 -14.01
C ARG A 483 26.65 20.05 -13.44
N ARG A 484 27.24 20.28 -12.28
CA ARG A 484 27.16 21.56 -11.57
C ARG A 484 28.38 21.74 -10.69
N VAL A 485 28.93 22.95 -10.70
CA VAL A 485 29.98 23.37 -9.78
C VAL A 485 29.60 24.73 -9.20
N ASN A 486 29.45 24.81 -7.89
CA ASN A 486 29.12 26.04 -7.18
C ASN A 486 30.17 26.34 -6.09
N ILE A 487 30.70 27.57 -6.12
CA ILE A 487 31.65 28.07 -5.11
C ILE A 487 30.92 29.07 -4.21
N ILE A 488 30.76 28.70 -2.94
CA ILE A 488 30.15 29.56 -1.92
C ILE A 488 31.27 30.17 -1.08
N SER A 489 31.52 31.46 -1.26
CA SER A 489 32.43 32.21 -0.39
C SER A 489 31.72 32.63 0.90
N ALA A 490 32.35 32.46 2.05
CA ALA A 490 31.80 32.79 3.38
C ALA A 490 31.61 34.30 3.68
N ASN A 491 31.24 35.14 2.70
CA ASN A 491 31.07 36.57 2.91
C ASN A 491 29.82 37.14 2.23
N THR A 492 28.74 37.21 3.01
CA THR A 492 27.80 38.34 2.99
C THR A 492 27.05 38.41 4.32
N ASN A 493 27.22 39.54 5.04
CA ASN A 493 26.46 39.99 6.22
C ASN A 493 26.72 39.33 7.58
N SER A 494 27.81 39.71 8.25
CA SER A 494 27.74 40.19 9.65
C SER A 494 29.09 40.75 10.12
N ARG A 495 29.10 41.98 10.62
CA ARG A 495 30.28 42.64 11.21
C ARG A 495 30.71 42.03 12.56
N VAL A 496 30.28 40.81 12.91
CA VAL A 496 30.35 40.29 14.30
C VAL A 496 31.30 39.10 14.51
N VAL A 497 31.82 38.41 13.48
CA VAL A 497 32.72 37.26 13.72
C VAL A 497 34.10 37.44 13.06
N ARG A 498 34.91 38.35 13.60
CA ARG A 498 36.37 38.32 13.39
C ARG A 498 37.01 37.32 14.36
N ARG A 499 36.85 36.01 14.15
CA ARG A 499 37.73 34.96 14.74
C ARG A 499 37.52 33.52 14.26
N GLN A 500 36.83 33.27 13.15
CA GLN A 500 36.81 31.95 12.51
C GLN A 500 37.49 32.02 11.15
N THR A 501 38.41 31.09 10.90
CA THR A 501 39.16 30.91 9.65
C THR A 501 38.15 30.85 8.50
N ALA A 502 38.20 31.80 7.57
CA ALA A 502 37.28 31.79 6.42
C ALA A 502 37.46 30.46 5.66
N THR A 503 36.39 29.69 5.54
CA THR A 503 36.33 28.48 4.72
C THR A 503 35.51 28.76 3.47
N ILE A 504 35.93 28.20 2.34
CA ILE A 504 35.19 28.26 1.08
C ILE A 504 34.52 26.90 0.91
N THR A 505 33.23 26.89 0.59
CA THR A 505 32.50 25.65 0.29
C THR A 505 32.44 25.46 -1.21
N LEU A 506 32.90 24.32 -1.69
CA LEU A 506 32.79 23.91 -3.10
C LEU A 506 31.80 22.76 -3.20
N ARG A 507 30.67 22.98 -3.88
CA ARG A 507 29.67 21.94 -4.16
C ARG A 507 29.83 21.46 -5.59
N VAL A 508 29.90 20.15 -5.78
CA VAL A 508 30.06 19.47 -7.08
C VAL A 508 28.98 18.42 -7.21
N GLU A 509 28.33 18.37 -8.37
CA GLU A 509 27.29 17.37 -8.66
C GLU A 509 27.72 16.49 -9.81
N LEU A 510 27.65 15.17 -9.60
CA LEU A 510 28.08 14.16 -10.54
C LEU A 510 26.92 13.24 -10.91
N ARG A 511 26.78 12.95 -12.20
CA ARG A 511 25.89 11.90 -12.71
C ARG A 511 26.32 11.48 -14.10
N ASN A 512 25.75 10.37 -14.56
CA ASN A 512 25.84 9.98 -15.96
C ASN A 512 25.04 10.94 -16.85
N ASP A 513 25.37 10.90 -18.15
CA ASP A 513 24.60 11.65 -19.14
C ASP A 513 23.16 11.13 -19.21
N PRO A 514 22.18 12.04 -19.35
CA PRO A 514 20.81 11.63 -19.60
C PRO A 514 20.73 10.81 -20.89
N ARG A 515 19.87 9.81 -20.88
CA ARG A 515 19.65 8.99 -22.07
C ARG A 515 18.95 9.83 -23.14
N PRO A 516 19.26 9.66 -24.42
CA PRO A 516 18.58 10.42 -25.48
C PRO A 516 17.10 10.02 -25.61
N PHE A 517 16.77 8.79 -25.24
CA PHE A 517 15.42 8.26 -25.30
C PHE A 517 14.99 7.63 -23.98
N TYR A 518 13.71 7.78 -23.66
CA TYR A 518 13.09 7.16 -22.49
C TYR A 518 13.20 5.63 -22.58
N SER A 519 13.66 5.02 -21.50
CA SER A 519 13.76 3.57 -21.33
C SER A 519 13.85 3.26 -19.83
N ILE A 520 13.60 2.02 -19.40
CA ILE A 520 13.87 1.63 -18.00
C ILE A 520 15.39 1.60 -17.79
N PRO A 521 15.95 2.16 -16.70
CA PRO A 521 17.40 2.10 -16.46
C PRO A 521 17.92 0.66 -16.48
N ASP A 522 18.98 0.39 -17.23
CA ASP A 522 19.69 -0.88 -17.13
C ASP A 522 20.59 -0.88 -15.88
N GLN A 523 20.73 -2.05 -15.25
CA GLN A 523 21.49 -2.25 -14.01
C GLN A 523 22.92 -1.73 -14.13
N ALA A 524 23.53 -1.83 -15.32
CA ALA A 524 24.88 -1.33 -15.58
C ALA A 524 25.06 0.18 -15.28
N SER A 525 24.08 1.03 -15.64
CA SER A 525 24.19 2.48 -15.39
C SER A 525 24.08 2.81 -13.89
N VAL A 526 23.25 2.04 -13.18
CA VAL A 526 23.10 2.17 -11.72
C VAL A 526 24.36 1.69 -11.01
N ASP A 527 24.94 0.58 -11.46
CA ASP A 527 26.19 0.03 -10.93
C ASP A 527 27.35 1.01 -11.17
N ASP A 528 27.41 1.68 -12.33
CA ASP A 528 28.45 2.65 -12.65
C ASP A 528 28.48 3.84 -11.68
N ILE A 529 27.33 4.47 -11.41
CA ILE A 529 27.28 5.62 -10.50
C ILE A 529 27.52 5.19 -9.04
N ASN A 530 27.08 3.99 -8.65
CA ASN A 530 27.37 3.41 -7.35
C ASN A 530 28.87 3.14 -7.20
N ASN A 531 29.52 2.55 -8.20
CA ASN A 531 30.98 2.32 -8.22
C ASN A 531 31.78 3.62 -8.13
N ILE A 532 31.34 4.68 -8.81
CA ILE A 532 31.95 6.02 -8.69
C ILE A 532 31.79 6.55 -7.26
N THR A 533 30.59 6.44 -6.70
CA THR A 533 30.29 6.86 -5.32
C THR A 533 31.20 6.13 -4.32
N SER A 534 31.26 4.81 -4.40
CA SER A 534 32.11 3.96 -3.57
C SER A 534 33.59 4.34 -3.74
N ARG A 535 34.08 4.55 -4.95
CA ARG A 535 35.48 4.95 -5.19
C ARG A 535 35.82 6.29 -4.54
N ILE A 536 34.94 7.29 -4.65
CA ILE A 536 35.16 8.63 -4.06
C ILE A 536 35.16 8.56 -2.54
N ILE A 537 34.17 7.89 -1.94
CA ILE A 537 34.06 7.70 -0.50
C ILE A 537 35.29 6.94 0.02
N ASN A 538 35.60 5.80 -0.58
CA ASN A 538 36.72 4.95 -0.19
C ASN A 538 38.06 5.68 -0.30
N GLY A 539 38.29 6.40 -1.40
CA GLY A 539 39.50 7.18 -1.62
C GLY A 539 39.69 8.27 -0.56
N TYR A 540 38.62 8.95 -0.16
CA TYR A 540 38.68 9.96 0.91
C TYR A 540 38.91 9.33 2.29
N GLN A 541 38.15 8.29 2.63
CA GLN A 541 38.24 7.63 3.95
C GLN A 541 39.57 6.90 4.15
N ALA A 542 40.21 6.47 3.06
CA ALA A 542 41.55 5.89 3.05
C ALA A 542 42.69 6.93 2.96
N ASN A 543 42.39 8.24 3.04
CA ASN A 543 43.34 9.35 2.93
C ASN A 543 44.05 9.50 1.56
N GLN A 544 43.54 8.87 0.50
CA GLN A 544 44.15 8.91 -0.84
C GLN A 544 43.79 10.22 -1.56
N THR A 545 42.52 10.65 -1.47
CA THR A 545 42.02 11.87 -2.14
C THR A 545 42.75 13.12 -1.62
N GLN A 546 43.02 13.19 -0.32
CA GLN A 546 43.73 14.30 0.32
C GLN A 546 45.18 14.38 -0.15
N GLN A 547 45.86 13.23 -0.30
CA GLN A 547 47.22 13.15 -0.84
C GLN A 547 47.29 13.61 -2.29
N GLN A 548 46.35 13.15 -3.13
CA GLN A 548 46.26 13.56 -4.54
C GLN A 548 45.96 15.06 -4.66
N TRP A 549 45.04 15.59 -3.86
CA TRP A 549 44.74 17.02 -3.83
C TRP A 549 45.98 17.83 -3.40
N ALA A 550 46.65 17.44 -2.32
CA ALA A 550 47.83 18.13 -1.83
C ALA A 550 48.95 18.18 -2.88
N ALA A 551 49.16 17.10 -3.63
CA ALA A 551 50.12 17.07 -4.72
C ALA A 551 49.76 18.05 -5.85
N ALA A 552 48.47 18.19 -6.18
CA ALA A 552 47.99 19.09 -7.23
C ALA A 552 47.90 20.57 -6.79
N ALA A 553 47.67 20.85 -5.51
CA ALA A 553 47.39 22.18 -4.98
C ALA A 553 48.51 22.72 -4.05
N GLY A 554 49.76 22.29 -4.24
CA GLY A 554 50.91 22.85 -3.52
C GLY A 554 50.87 22.62 -2.00
N GLY A 555 50.39 21.46 -1.56
CA GLY A 555 50.31 21.05 -0.15
C GLY A 555 48.99 21.41 0.55
N SER A 556 48.09 22.15 -0.10
CA SER A 556 46.75 22.42 0.45
C SER A 556 45.78 21.27 0.13
N TYR A 557 44.84 20.98 1.02
CA TYR A 557 43.83 19.91 0.83
C TYR A 557 42.51 20.29 1.52
N PRO A 558 41.37 19.66 1.15
CA PRO A 558 40.09 19.91 1.79
C PRO A 558 40.10 19.56 3.28
N LEU A 559 39.51 20.44 4.09
CA LEU A 559 39.34 20.26 5.54
C LEU A 559 38.20 19.29 5.86
N SER A 560 37.22 19.18 4.97
CA SER A 560 36.09 18.27 5.09
C SER A 560 35.54 17.88 3.73
N LEU A 561 34.89 16.72 3.68
CA LEU A 561 34.07 16.27 2.56
C LEU A 561 32.78 15.69 3.12
N SER A 562 31.65 16.13 2.60
CA SER A 562 30.39 15.43 2.75
C SER A 562 29.86 14.95 1.40
N VAL A 563 29.09 13.87 1.46
CA VAL A 563 28.49 13.21 0.29
C VAL A 563 27.00 13.02 0.54
N GLN A 564 26.19 13.34 -0.45
CA GLN A 564 24.84 12.82 -0.61
C GLN A 564 24.92 11.76 -1.71
N GLU A 565 24.63 10.51 -1.34
CA GLU A 565 24.70 9.37 -2.26
C GLU A 565 23.50 9.35 -3.22
N PRO A 566 23.62 8.62 -4.35
CA PRO A 566 22.50 8.39 -5.25
C PRO A 566 21.27 7.83 -4.53
N GLY A 567 20.09 8.39 -4.81
CA GLY A 567 18.82 8.02 -4.16
C GLY A 567 18.64 8.55 -2.73
N SER A 568 19.70 8.97 -2.04
CA SER A 568 19.60 9.42 -0.64
C SER A 568 19.13 10.88 -0.54
N SER A 569 18.31 11.17 0.48
CA SER A 569 17.96 12.53 0.90
C SER A 569 18.91 13.07 1.97
N GLU A 570 19.78 12.22 2.52
CA GLU A 570 20.69 12.56 3.61
C GLU A 570 22.09 12.89 3.12
N THR A 571 22.75 13.81 3.82
CA THR A 571 24.16 14.16 3.57
C THR A 571 25.01 13.58 4.70
N SER A 572 25.94 12.70 4.36
CA SER A 572 26.90 12.12 5.30
C SER A 572 28.22 12.88 5.27
N VAL A 573 28.73 13.28 6.45
CA VAL A 573 30.10 13.81 6.58
C VAL A 573 31.08 12.63 6.62
N LEU A 574 32.12 12.68 5.80
CA LEU A 574 33.12 11.63 5.72
C LEU A 574 34.30 11.91 6.66
N SER A 575 34.79 10.84 7.29
CA SER A 575 35.99 10.86 8.13
C SER A 575 37.05 9.88 7.64
N VAL A 576 38.31 10.24 7.83
CA VAL A 576 39.45 9.36 7.52
C VAL A 576 39.63 8.35 8.65
N ILE A 577 39.74 7.08 8.31
CA ILE A 577 40.00 6.03 9.30
C ILE A 577 41.41 6.16 9.89
N SER A 578 41.50 6.11 11.22
CA SER A 578 42.77 6.07 11.96
C SER A 578 43.01 4.73 12.65
N GLY A 579 41.97 3.92 12.90
CA GLY A 579 42.11 2.60 13.52
C GLY A 579 40.82 1.79 13.55
N LEU A 580 40.97 0.47 13.64
CA LEU A 580 39.88 -0.50 13.82
C LEU A 580 39.97 -1.11 15.22
N PHE A 581 38.86 -1.11 15.96
CA PHE A 581 38.83 -1.49 17.37
C PHE A 581 37.76 -2.54 17.64
N LEU A 582 38.14 -3.62 18.32
CA LEU A 582 37.20 -4.64 18.78
C LEU A 582 36.52 -4.17 20.08
N ILE A 583 35.20 -4.05 20.05
CA ILE A 583 34.38 -3.64 21.20
C ILE A 583 33.76 -4.86 21.89
N THR A 584 33.35 -5.85 21.09
CA THR A 584 32.77 -7.10 21.61
C THR A 584 33.49 -8.28 20.97
N PRO A 585 34.25 -9.09 21.74
CA PRO A 585 34.87 -10.30 21.22
C PRO A 585 33.83 -11.41 21.02
N PRO A 586 34.10 -12.38 20.11
CA PRO A 586 33.23 -13.54 19.97
C PRO A 586 33.31 -14.41 21.24
N SER A 587 32.17 -14.90 21.71
CA SER A 587 32.11 -15.72 22.92
C SER A 587 31.00 -16.78 22.84
N SER A 588 31.09 -17.80 23.70
CA SER A 588 30.20 -18.97 23.71
C SER A 588 30.12 -19.70 22.36
N CYS A 589 31.26 -19.80 21.67
CA CYS A 589 31.35 -20.47 20.38
C CYS A 589 31.24 -21.99 20.52
N ARG A 590 30.46 -22.61 19.63
CA ARG A 590 30.23 -24.05 19.59
C ARG A 590 30.64 -24.63 18.24
N LEU A 591 30.99 -25.91 18.23
CA LEU A 591 31.42 -26.60 17.03
C LEU A 591 30.35 -26.48 15.93
N GLN A 592 30.74 -25.89 14.79
CA GLN A 592 29.90 -25.76 13.60
C GLN A 592 28.58 -24.98 13.80
N SER A 593 28.53 -24.14 14.83
CA SER A 593 27.43 -23.21 15.10
C SER A 593 27.99 -21.79 15.29
N PRO A 594 27.25 -20.73 14.93
CA PRO A 594 27.62 -19.37 15.26
C PRO A 594 27.84 -19.17 16.77
N CYS A 595 28.76 -18.28 17.12
CA CYS A 595 28.97 -17.85 18.50
C CYS A 595 27.73 -17.10 19.02
N ASP A 596 27.33 -17.31 20.27
CA ASP A 596 26.16 -16.60 20.84
C ASP A 596 26.43 -15.08 20.91
N THR A 597 27.67 -14.70 21.22
CA THR A 597 28.11 -13.31 21.09
C THR A 597 28.86 -13.15 19.78
N GLN A 598 28.27 -12.39 18.86
CA GLN A 598 28.89 -12.03 17.59
C GLN A 598 29.95 -10.93 17.79
N PRO A 599 31.07 -10.96 17.06
CA PRO A 599 32.10 -9.94 17.19
C PRO A 599 31.60 -8.58 16.68
N LYS A 600 31.91 -7.51 17.42
CA LYS A 600 31.58 -6.13 17.05
C LYS A 600 32.83 -5.27 17.05
N LEU A 601 33.13 -4.69 15.89
CA LEU A 601 34.22 -3.76 15.67
C LEU A 601 33.68 -2.37 15.34
N VAL A 602 34.44 -1.35 15.69
CA VAL A 602 34.18 0.06 15.32
C VAL A 602 35.43 0.66 14.68
N ALA A 603 35.25 1.50 13.66
CA ALA A 603 36.31 2.31 13.09
C ALA A 603 36.34 3.67 13.79
N ARG A 604 37.53 4.19 14.07
CA ARG A 604 37.70 5.51 14.68
C ARG A 604 38.53 6.43 13.81
N ASP A 605 38.22 7.72 13.86
CA ASP A 605 39.01 8.76 13.24
C ASP A 605 40.22 9.18 14.10
N ALA A 606 41.00 10.16 13.64
CA ALA A 606 42.19 10.64 14.35
C ALA A 606 41.89 11.34 15.69
N SER A 607 40.64 11.76 15.94
CA SER A 607 40.20 12.32 17.23
C SER A 607 39.76 11.23 18.22
N GLY A 608 39.62 9.99 17.75
CA GLY A 608 39.13 8.85 18.53
C GLY A 608 37.61 8.70 18.52
N ALA A 609 36.88 9.52 17.74
CA ALA A 609 35.45 9.41 17.54
C ALA A 609 35.12 8.21 16.65
N ILE A 610 33.96 7.58 16.86
CA ILE A 610 33.47 6.48 16.02
C ILE A 610 33.05 7.07 14.67
N ILE A 611 33.44 6.39 13.59
CA ILE A 611 33.02 6.73 12.24
C ILE A 611 31.70 6.01 11.99
N ASP A 612 30.61 6.75 11.87
CA ASP A 612 29.27 6.16 11.69
C ASP A 612 29.14 5.46 10.33
N LYS A 613 29.73 6.04 9.28
CA LYS A 613 29.64 5.54 7.91
C LYS A 613 31.01 5.21 7.35
N LEU A 614 31.21 3.96 6.93
CA LEU A 614 32.47 3.49 6.34
C LEU A 614 32.18 2.72 5.05
N GLY A 615 32.50 3.34 3.91
CA GLY A 615 32.01 2.93 2.59
C GLY A 615 30.69 3.59 2.20
N SER A 616 30.30 3.37 0.93
CA SER A 616 28.99 3.75 0.40
C SER A 616 27.89 2.82 0.89
N GLU A 617 26.62 3.24 0.83
CA GLU A 617 25.47 2.41 1.21
C GLU A 617 25.38 1.11 0.41
N GLN A 618 25.63 1.16 -0.90
CA GLN A 618 25.58 -0.02 -1.79
C GLN A 618 26.83 -0.91 -1.68
N GLN A 619 27.94 -0.36 -1.19
CA GLN A 619 29.22 -1.07 -1.04
C GLN A 619 29.91 -0.63 0.27
N PRO A 620 29.39 -1.08 1.43
CA PRO A 620 30.00 -0.79 2.72
C PRO A 620 31.37 -1.47 2.83
N TRP A 621 32.25 -0.93 3.67
CA TRP A 621 33.54 -1.59 3.93
C TRP A 621 33.32 -2.94 4.61
N GLN A 622 34.05 -3.94 4.15
CA GLN A 622 33.97 -5.29 4.67
C GLN A 622 35.16 -5.60 5.56
N ILE A 623 34.89 -6.23 6.69
CA ILE A 623 35.90 -6.72 7.62
C ILE A 623 35.88 -8.24 7.54
N ILE A 624 37.06 -8.85 7.33
CA ILE A 624 37.25 -10.29 7.33
C ILE A 624 37.96 -10.73 8.60
N ALA A 625 37.48 -11.83 9.16
CA ALA A 625 38.08 -12.55 10.25
C ALA A 625 38.97 -13.69 9.72
N VAL A 626 40.17 -13.83 10.28
CA VAL A 626 41.18 -14.82 9.87
C VAL A 626 41.78 -15.50 11.10
N ILE A 627 41.88 -16.83 11.10
CA ILE A 627 42.51 -17.58 12.20
C ILE A 627 44.03 -17.48 12.12
N VAL A 628 44.65 -17.18 13.26
CA VAL A 628 46.11 -17.04 13.37
C VAL A 628 46.76 -18.39 13.64
N GLY A 629 47.75 -18.75 12.82
CA GLY A 629 48.70 -19.84 13.10
C GLY A 629 48.16 -21.28 13.00
N GLN A 630 46.93 -21.50 12.52
CA GLN A 630 46.32 -22.83 12.40
C GLN A 630 45.69 -23.05 11.01
N SER A 631 46.49 -23.54 10.06
CA SER A 631 46.04 -23.86 8.71
C SER A 631 45.17 -25.12 8.70
N GLY A 632 43.93 -25.02 8.19
CA GLY A 632 42.98 -26.14 8.09
C GLY A 632 41.67 -25.95 8.87
N VAL A 633 41.56 -24.89 9.67
CA VAL A 633 40.34 -24.54 10.41
C VAL A 633 39.50 -23.57 9.58
N SER A 634 38.26 -23.94 9.28
CA SER A 634 37.35 -23.07 8.53
C SER A 634 36.48 -22.22 9.46
N LEU A 635 36.35 -20.94 9.13
CA LEU A 635 35.44 -20.01 9.77
C LEU A 635 34.06 -20.06 9.09
N VAL A 636 33.00 -19.98 9.89
CA VAL A 636 31.63 -19.75 9.43
C VAL A 636 31.35 -18.25 9.54
N GLY A 637 30.73 -17.64 8.52
CA GLY A 637 30.44 -16.21 8.49
C GLY A 637 31.66 -15.29 8.75
N PRO A 638 32.80 -15.46 8.05
CA PRO A 638 34.03 -14.71 8.37
C PRO A 638 33.99 -13.24 7.95
N ILE A 639 32.98 -12.77 7.22
CA ILE A 639 32.92 -11.42 6.67
C ILE A 639 31.71 -10.69 7.28
N ALA A 640 31.93 -9.43 7.66
CA ALA A 640 30.87 -8.51 8.05
C ALA A 640 30.97 -7.19 7.30
N ASN A 641 29.81 -6.61 7.00
CA ASN A 641 29.69 -5.25 6.49
C ASN A 641 29.72 -4.26 7.65
N TYR A 642 30.26 -3.08 7.40
CA TYR A 642 30.20 -1.95 8.33
C TYR A 642 28.92 -1.13 8.09
N SER A 643 28.11 -0.93 9.12
CA SER A 643 26.95 -0.03 9.10
C SER A 643 26.75 0.59 10.49
N ASP A 644 26.19 1.80 10.55
CA ASP A 644 25.75 2.43 11.81
C ASP A 644 26.83 2.46 12.90
N GLY A 645 28.05 2.81 12.51
CA GLY A 645 29.20 2.93 13.40
C GLY A 645 29.82 1.61 13.86
N GLN A 646 29.44 0.47 13.28
CA GLN A 646 29.94 -0.84 13.71
C GLN A 646 29.97 -1.91 12.59
N SER A 647 30.68 -3.01 12.84
CA SER A 647 30.59 -4.23 12.02
C SER A 647 29.36 -5.08 12.37
N GLN A 648 28.70 -5.65 11.36
CA GLN A 648 27.49 -6.48 11.53
C GLN A 648 27.79 -7.97 11.23
N TYR A 649 28.41 -8.69 12.17
CA TYR A 649 28.53 -10.15 12.06
C TYR A 649 27.23 -10.83 12.51
N SER A 650 26.68 -11.71 11.68
CA SER A 650 25.45 -12.47 12.00
C SER A 650 25.71 -13.95 12.29
N ASN A 651 26.74 -14.54 11.67
CA ASN A 651 26.96 -15.99 11.68
C ASN A 651 28.43 -16.37 11.93
N PHE A 652 29.20 -15.52 12.61
CA PHE A 652 30.60 -15.81 12.94
C PHE A 652 30.70 -17.08 13.80
N GLY A 653 31.49 -18.06 13.36
CA GLY A 653 31.70 -19.34 14.07
C GLY A 653 32.92 -20.12 13.57
N ILE A 654 33.19 -21.30 14.15
CA ILE A 654 34.33 -22.16 13.80
C ILE A 654 33.88 -23.61 13.61
N THR A 655 34.55 -24.32 12.69
CA THR A 655 34.29 -25.72 12.33
C THR A 655 35.07 -26.78 13.12
N ALA A 656 35.92 -26.40 14.07
CA ALA A 656 36.76 -27.32 14.85
C ALA A 656 36.82 -26.98 16.36
N LEU A 657 36.97 -27.99 17.22
CA LEU A 657 37.13 -27.80 18.67
C LEU A 657 38.52 -27.26 19.01
N GLY A 658 38.62 -26.41 20.04
CA GLY A 658 39.90 -25.91 20.51
C GLY A 658 39.89 -24.46 20.98
N SER A 659 41.08 -23.92 21.22
CA SER A 659 41.31 -22.51 21.53
C SER A 659 41.95 -21.83 20.33
N TYR A 660 41.37 -20.69 19.93
CA TYR A 660 41.75 -20.00 18.70
C TYR A 660 42.04 -18.53 18.97
N GLN A 661 42.95 -17.99 18.17
CA GLN A 661 43.09 -16.55 17.99
C GLN A 661 42.60 -16.16 16.60
N VAL A 662 41.80 -15.10 16.55
CA VAL A 662 41.28 -14.51 15.32
C VAL A 662 41.76 -13.09 15.18
N GLU A 663 42.14 -12.72 13.96
CA GLU A 663 42.43 -11.37 13.54
C GLU A 663 41.34 -10.86 12.61
N PHE A 664 40.88 -9.64 12.86
CA PHE A 664 39.94 -8.91 12.04
C PHE A 664 40.71 -7.87 11.24
N ARG A 665 40.55 -7.91 9.91
CA ARG A 665 41.26 -7.07 8.95
C ARG A 665 40.27 -6.50 7.94
N LEU A 666 40.57 -5.35 7.35
CA LEU A 666 39.78 -4.84 6.24
C LEU A 666 39.96 -5.74 5.01
N LEU A 667 38.85 -6.19 4.45
CA LEU A 667 38.78 -6.92 3.17
C LEU A 667 38.56 -5.95 2.03
N THR A 668 37.58 -5.04 2.17
CA THR A 668 37.29 -3.98 1.20
C THR A 668 37.29 -2.62 1.89
N PRO A 669 37.81 -1.57 1.23
CA PRO A 669 38.35 -1.54 -0.13
C PRO A 669 39.75 -2.17 -0.20
N ASN A 670 40.06 -2.81 -1.33
CA ASN A 670 41.39 -3.38 -1.57
C ASN A 670 42.46 -2.28 -1.53
N GLY A 671 43.57 -2.55 -0.84
CA GLY A 671 44.70 -1.61 -0.77
C GLY A 671 44.60 -0.54 0.33
N VAL A 672 43.51 -0.52 1.11
CA VAL A 672 43.50 0.18 2.41
C VAL A 672 44.36 -0.62 3.40
N SER A 673 45.28 0.07 4.07
CA SER A 673 46.44 -0.56 4.73
C SER A 673 46.09 -1.74 5.65
N SER A 674 46.82 -2.85 5.48
CA SER A 674 46.78 -4.05 6.34
C SER A 674 47.22 -3.79 7.79
N GLN A 675 47.47 -2.53 8.16
CA GLN A 675 47.86 -2.09 9.49
C GLN A 675 46.69 -2.02 10.49
N PHE A 676 45.44 -1.98 10.01
CA PHE A 676 44.26 -1.98 10.89
C PHE A 676 43.88 -3.42 11.23
N VAL A 677 44.43 -3.91 12.34
CA VAL A 677 44.18 -5.25 12.85
C VAL A 677 43.64 -5.16 14.26
N ALA A 678 42.54 -5.87 14.52
CA ALA A 678 42.07 -6.16 15.87
C ALA A 678 42.09 -7.67 16.09
N SER A 679 42.35 -8.12 17.31
CA SER A 679 42.49 -9.54 17.61
C SER A 679 41.65 -9.95 18.81
N ALA A 680 41.17 -11.20 18.79
CA ALA A 680 40.47 -11.82 19.92
C ALA A 680 40.93 -13.25 20.14
N SER A 681 40.84 -13.73 21.38
CA SER A 681 40.99 -15.14 21.72
C SER A 681 39.66 -15.71 22.19
N PHE A 682 39.33 -16.93 21.77
CA PHE A 682 38.09 -17.60 22.18
C PHE A 682 38.26 -19.13 22.17
N ILE A 683 37.31 -19.81 22.81
CA ILE A 683 37.28 -21.27 22.94
C ILE A 683 36.03 -21.79 22.24
N VAL A 684 36.19 -22.86 21.48
CA VAL A 684 35.11 -23.58 20.81
C VAL A 684 34.86 -24.88 21.56
N SER A 685 33.66 -24.98 22.11
CA SER A 685 33.23 -26.14 22.90
C SER A 685 32.40 -27.11 22.06
N ALA A 686 32.25 -28.35 22.54
CA ALA A 686 31.37 -29.32 21.91
C ALA A 686 29.91 -28.86 21.94
N SER A 687 29.23 -29.00 20.81
CA SER A 687 27.81 -28.70 20.67
C SER A 687 26.97 -29.80 21.31
N SER A 688 25.94 -29.43 22.09
CA SER A 688 24.88 -30.38 22.43
C SER A 688 23.95 -30.47 21.22
N ILE A 689 23.73 -31.67 20.68
CA ILE A 689 22.96 -31.84 19.44
C ILE A 689 21.47 -32.09 19.72
N GLN A 690 20.64 -31.68 18.78
CA GLN A 690 19.22 -32.02 18.63
C GLN A 690 18.96 -32.39 17.17
N VAL A 691 17.77 -32.90 16.86
CA VAL A 691 17.40 -33.27 15.49
C VAL A 691 16.08 -32.60 15.14
N SER A 692 15.98 -32.07 13.91
CA SER A 692 14.76 -31.42 13.43
C SER A 692 13.62 -32.44 13.25
N ALA A 693 12.39 -31.96 13.22
CA ALA A 693 11.27 -32.80 12.79
C ALA A 693 11.52 -33.37 11.37
N PRO A 694 11.12 -34.62 11.08
CA PRO A 694 11.24 -35.21 9.75
C PRO A 694 10.27 -34.55 8.77
N ILE A 695 10.80 -34.17 7.60
CA ILE A 695 10.07 -33.48 6.53
C ILE A 695 9.87 -34.44 5.35
N LEU A 696 8.68 -34.41 4.75
CA LEU A 696 8.32 -35.18 3.56
C LEU A 696 8.89 -34.51 2.29
N ALA A 697 9.73 -35.20 1.53
CA ALA A 697 10.34 -34.63 0.32
C ALA A 697 9.42 -34.74 -0.91
N GLY A 698 9.13 -33.60 -1.56
CA GLY A 698 8.57 -33.55 -2.92
C GLY A 698 7.09 -33.96 -3.09
N LYS A 699 6.33 -34.02 -1.99
CA LYS A 699 4.90 -34.39 -1.97
C LYS A 699 4.10 -33.41 -1.12
N GLN A 700 4.18 -32.13 -1.50
CA GLN A 700 3.51 -31.03 -0.84
C GLN A 700 2.43 -30.44 -1.73
N TRP A 701 1.30 -30.08 -1.13
CA TRP A 701 0.22 -29.30 -1.74
C TRP A 701 -0.11 -28.17 -0.77
N ASN A 702 0.14 -26.91 -1.17
CA ASN A 702 0.00 -25.72 -0.29
C ASN A 702 0.63 -25.90 1.11
N ASP A 703 1.89 -26.34 1.16
CA ASP A 703 2.66 -26.63 2.39
C ASP A 703 2.17 -27.81 3.25
N ILE A 704 1.14 -28.55 2.79
CA ILE A 704 0.61 -29.75 3.46
C ILE A 704 1.23 -31.02 2.84
N ALA A 705 1.58 -31.99 3.67
CA ALA A 705 2.11 -33.28 3.23
C ALA A 705 0.96 -34.17 2.72
N VAL A 706 0.91 -34.42 1.41
CA VAL A 706 -0.18 -35.20 0.76
C VAL A 706 0.39 -36.31 -0.11
N VAL A 707 -0.07 -37.54 0.11
CA VAL A 707 0.31 -38.72 -0.69
C VAL A 707 -0.92 -39.52 -1.10
N SER A 708 -0.85 -40.25 -2.20
CA SER A 708 -1.91 -41.19 -2.58
C SER A 708 -1.73 -42.53 -1.86
N VAL A 709 -2.83 -43.28 -1.67
CA VAL A 709 -2.77 -44.65 -1.15
C VAL A 709 -1.78 -45.50 -1.96
N ASN A 710 -0.89 -46.20 -1.25
CA ASN A 710 0.22 -47.00 -1.78
C ASN A 710 1.30 -46.22 -2.56
N GLU A 711 1.23 -44.89 -2.61
CA GLU A 711 2.28 -44.07 -3.19
C GLU A 711 3.49 -44.02 -2.26
N THR A 712 4.69 -44.25 -2.81
CA THR A 712 5.93 -44.24 -2.02
C THR A 712 6.42 -42.81 -1.79
N PHE A 713 6.92 -42.53 -0.58
CA PHE A 713 7.50 -41.25 -0.19
C PHE A 713 8.75 -41.41 0.69
N ASN A 714 9.51 -40.32 0.81
CA ASN A 714 10.74 -40.25 1.60
C ASN A 714 10.61 -39.20 2.71
N MET A 715 11.15 -39.48 3.89
CA MET A 715 11.22 -38.53 5.00
C MET A 715 12.67 -38.21 5.35
N SER A 716 13.02 -36.93 5.40
CA SER A 716 14.37 -36.45 5.69
C SER A 716 14.41 -35.61 6.96
N THR A 717 15.48 -35.72 7.74
CA THR A 717 15.73 -34.90 8.93
C THR A 717 17.19 -34.43 8.97
N ILE A 718 17.45 -33.34 9.70
CA ILE A 718 18.78 -32.74 9.88
C ILE A 718 19.15 -32.67 11.36
N ILE A 719 20.44 -32.81 11.65
CA ILE A 719 20.97 -32.59 13.00
C ILE A 719 21.24 -31.09 13.18
N VAL A 720 20.79 -30.54 14.30
CA VAL A 720 20.94 -29.14 14.68
C VAL A 720 21.68 -29.01 16.01
N ASP A 721 22.32 -27.87 16.25
CA ASP A 721 22.82 -27.51 17.58
C ASP A 721 21.64 -27.13 18.48
N LYS A 722 21.49 -27.79 19.64
CA LYS A 722 20.34 -27.64 20.54
C LYS A 722 20.08 -26.21 21.01
N PRO A 723 21.08 -25.41 21.41
CA PRO A 723 20.85 -24.02 21.79
C PRO A 723 20.46 -23.12 20.61
N SER A 724 21.17 -23.22 19.48
CA SER A 724 20.96 -22.30 18.34
C SER A 724 19.89 -22.73 17.34
N GLN A 725 19.49 -24.00 17.36
CA GLN A 725 18.65 -24.65 16.33
C GLN A 725 19.23 -24.59 14.91
N ILE A 726 20.53 -24.28 14.76
CA ILE A 726 21.20 -24.19 13.47
C ILE A 726 21.74 -25.56 13.06
N LYS A 727 21.60 -25.89 11.77
CA LYS A 727 22.08 -27.14 11.17
C LYS A 727 23.58 -27.35 11.39
N ILE A 728 23.94 -28.56 11.81
CA ILE A 728 25.33 -29.02 11.91
C ILE A 728 25.75 -29.64 10.58
N GLY A 729 26.89 -29.20 10.04
CA GLY A 729 27.39 -29.64 8.74
C GLY A 729 27.98 -31.05 8.75
N ASP A 730 28.80 -31.38 9.73
CA ASP A 730 29.39 -32.71 9.94
C ASP A 730 28.61 -33.50 11.00
N ILE A 731 27.71 -34.36 10.54
CA ILE A 731 26.91 -35.24 11.41
C ILE A 731 27.68 -36.47 11.93
N GLN A 732 28.98 -36.61 11.60
CA GLN A 732 29.88 -37.59 12.21
C GLN A 732 30.54 -37.07 13.50
N LEU A 733 30.44 -35.76 13.74
CA LEU A 733 30.94 -35.05 14.93
C LEU A 733 32.41 -35.40 15.25
N GLY A 734 33.24 -35.54 14.22
CA GLY A 734 34.67 -35.87 14.35
C GLY A 734 35.02 -37.24 14.96
N SER A 735 34.03 -38.07 15.32
CA SER A 735 34.22 -39.37 16.00
C SER A 735 33.80 -40.58 15.16
N GLY A 736 33.34 -40.36 13.92
CA GLY A 736 32.94 -41.43 13.00
C GLY A 736 31.55 -42.03 13.29
N LEU A 737 30.69 -41.28 13.99
CA LEU A 737 29.34 -41.73 14.36
C LEU A 737 28.51 -42.13 13.13
N GLN A 738 27.83 -43.28 13.24
CA GLN A 738 26.88 -43.76 12.24
C GLN A 738 25.47 -43.71 12.81
N TRP A 739 24.47 -43.51 11.95
CA TRP A 739 23.08 -43.32 12.36
C TRP A 739 22.20 -44.44 11.80
N THR A 740 21.26 -44.92 12.62
CA THR A 740 20.21 -45.85 12.23
C THR A 740 18.86 -45.20 12.52
N ALA A 741 17.84 -45.53 11.72
CA ALA A 741 16.50 -44.96 11.86
C ALA A 741 15.44 -46.06 11.73
N THR A 742 14.38 -46.00 12.53
CA THR A 742 13.17 -46.80 12.33
C THR A 742 11.96 -45.89 12.23
N ALA A 743 11.01 -46.22 11.35
CA ALA A 743 9.78 -45.46 11.16
C ALA A 743 8.58 -46.31 11.59
N SER A 744 7.70 -45.73 12.39
CA SER A 744 6.46 -46.34 12.89
C SER A 744 5.35 -45.29 12.93
N PHE A 745 4.08 -45.69 12.98
CA PHE A 745 3.03 -44.70 13.21
C PHE A 745 3.06 -44.17 14.64
N TYR A 746 2.89 -42.87 14.78
CA TYR A 746 2.56 -42.28 16.06
C TYR A 746 1.15 -42.76 16.48
N PRO A 747 0.96 -43.18 17.73
CA PRO A 747 -0.33 -43.69 18.21
C PRO A 747 -1.33 -42.53 18.35
N LEU A 748 -2.24 -42.39 17.37
CA LEU A 748 -3.39 -41.49 17.46
C LEU A 748 -4.58 -42.18 18.16
N GLU A 749 -5.35 -41.42 18.92
CA GLU A 749 -6.58 -41.92 19.56
C GLU A 749 -7.64 -42.25 18.51
N HIS A 750 -7.88 -41.30 17.59
CA HIS A 750 -8.72 -41.49 16.41
C HIS A 750 -7.85 -41.84 15.21
N LYS A 751 -7.90 -43.11 14.78
CA LYS A 751 -7.09 -43.63 13.66
C LYS A 751 -7.94 -44.29 12.58
N CYS A 752 -7.46 -44.19 11.35
CA CYS A 752 -7.93 -44.98 10.20
C CYS A 752 -7.19 -46.33 10.13
N ASN A 753 -7.66 -47.27 9.30
CA ASN A 753 -7.18 -48.66 9.28
C ASN A 753 -5.85 -48.88 8.54
N GLY A 754 -5.25 -47.83 7.98
CA GLY A 754 -3.98 -47.91 7.26
C GLY A 754 -2.83 -48.48 8.08
N THR A 755 -1.89 -49.08 7.37
CA THR A 755 -0.63 -49.65 7.85
C THR A 755 0.54 -48.99 7.14
N LEU A 756 1.64 -48.76 7.86
CA LEU A 756 2.87 -48.24 7.28
C LEU A 756 3.60 -49.40 6.60
N VAL A 757 3.55 -49.43 5.28
CA VAL A 757 4.20 -50.46 4.46
C VAL A 757 5.64 -50.02 4.20
N GLN A 758 6.59 -50.71 4.84
CA GLN A 758 7.99 -50.65 4.43
C GLN A 758 8.14 -51.56 3.21
N THR A 759 8.50 -50.98 2.07
CA THR A 759 8.76 -51.75 0.85
C THR A 759 10.07 -52.54 1.01
N GLN A 760 10.29 -53.60 0.22
CA GLN A 760 11.58 -54.34 0.26
C GLN A 760 12.80 -53.47 -0.09
N SER A 761 12.57 -52.27 -0.65
CA SER A 761 13.54 -51.24 -1.00
C SER A 761 13.64 -50.10 0.03
N SER A 762 12.95 -50.16 1.16
CA SER A 762 13.08 -49.14 2.21
C SER A 762 14.47 -49.19 2.85
N ALA A 763 15.21 -48.09 2.78
CA ALA A 763 16.53 -47.94 3.37
C ALA A 763 16.67 -46.61 4.12
N VAL A 764 17.53 -46.60 5.13
CA VAL A 764 18.00 -45.38 5.79
C VAL A 764 19.24 -44.90 5.05
N ILE A 765 19.14 -43.75 4.39
CA ILE A 765 20.23 -43.10 3.68
C ILE A 765 20.76 -41.97 4.55
N VAL A 766 22.03 -42.07 4.95
CA VAL A 766 22.73 -41.01 5.67
C VAL A 766 23.63 -40.29 4.68
N ASP A 767 23.30 -39.05 4.35
CA ASP A 767 24.15 -38.18 3.55
C ASP A 767 25.00 -37.31 4.48
N TYR A 768 26.25 -37.73 4.66
CA TYR A 768 27.24 -37.03 5.48
C TYR A 768 27.71 -35.70 4.87
N THR A 769 27.53 -35.52 3.57
CA THR A 769 27.91 -34.27 2.88
C THR A 769 26.79 -33.24 3.00
N ALA A 770 25.55 -33.69 2.79
CA ALA A 770 24.37 -32.84 2.97
C ALA A 770 23.94 -32.71 4.43
N GLY A 771 24.48 -33.50 5.36
CA GLY A 771 24.08 -33.51 6.78
C GLY A 771 22.62 -33.91 6.99
N THR A 772 22.10 -34.84 6.17
CA THR A 772 20.70 -35.28 6.20
C THR A 772 20.60 -36.78 6.43
N ILE A 773 19.57 -37.20 7.16
CA ILE A 773 19.20 -38.61 7.37
C ILE A 773 17.83 -38.81 6.73
N THR A 774 17.72 -39.73 5.78
CA THR A 774 16.49 -39.97 5.01
C THR A 774 16.02 -41.41 5.13
N VAL A 775 14.77 -41.61 5.54
CA VAL A 775 14.08 -42.90 5.44
C VAL A 775 13.33 -42.94 4.12
N THR A 776 13.63 -43.94 3.27
CA THR A 776 13.13 -43.98 1.89
C THR A 776 12.04 -45.02 1.65
N ASN A 777 11.25 -44.79 0.59
CA ASN A 777 10.27 -45.73 0.04
C ASN A 777 9.23 -46.23 1.05
N LEU A 778 8.76 -45.34 1.92
CA LEU A 778 7.62 -45.60 2.82
C LEU A 778 6.32 -45.47 2.03
N ALA A 779 5.30 -46.28 2.33
CA ALA A 779 3.97 -46.16 1.76
C ALA A 779 2.88 -46.40 2.82
N ILE A 780 1.70 -45.81 2.63
CA ILE A 780 0.53 -46.02 3.49
C ILE A 780 -0.60 -46.57 2.63
N ASN A 781 -1.23 -47.66 3.08
CA ASN A 781 -2.13 -48.45 2.24
C ASN A 781 -3.63 -48.15 2.42
N ASP A 782 -3.99 -47.11 3.17
CA ASP A 782 -5.37 -46.69 3.35
C ASP A 782 -5.49 -45.17 3.51
N VAL A 783 -6.69 -44.63 3.30
CA VAL A 783 -6.95 -43.19 3.43
C VAL A 783 -7.01 -42.74 4.89
N GLY A 784 -6.67 -41.48 5.13
CA GLY A 784 -6.66 -40.87 6.46
C GLY A 784 -5.52 -39.87 6.62
N MET A 785 -5.41 -39.28 7.81
CA MET A 785 -4.27 -38.45 8.20
C MET A 785 -3.40 -39.19 9.21
N TYR A 786 -2.12 -39.33 8.90
CA TYR A 786 -1.17 -40.14 9.67
C TYR A 786 0.01 -39.31 10.14
N ILE A 787 0.51 -39.59 11.34
CA ILE A 787 1.77 -39.04 11.84
C ILE A 787 2.76 -40.18 11.97
N ILE A 788 4.00 -39.96 11.52
CA ILE A 788 5.06 -40.96 11.58
C ILE A 788 6.03 -40.57 12.69
N ASN A 789 6.25 -41.51 13.61
CA ASN A 789 7.36 -41.46 14.56
C ASN A 789 8.61 -42.08 13.91
N VAL A 790 9.69 -41.31 13.87
CA VAL A 790 11.02 -41.73 13.44
C VAL A 790 11.92 -41.80 14.66
N GLU A 791 12.31 -43.00 15.06
CA GLU A 791 13.33 -43.21 16.10
C GLU A 791 14.71 -43.23 15.44
N LEU A 792 15.58 -42.30 15.82
CA LEU A 792 16.99 -42.27 15.43
C LEU A 792 17.88 -42.77 16.55
N LYS A 793 18.80 -43.68 16.22
CA LYS A 793 19.83 -44.19 17.14
C LYS A 793 21.21 -44.03 16.55
N SER A 794 22.14 -43.46 17.33
CA SER A 794 23.56 -43.50 17.01
C SER A 794 24.10 -44.91 17.27
N THR A 795 25.07 -45.38 16.47
CA THR A 795 25.61 -46.75 16.57
C THR A 795 26.32 -47.06 17.88
N ASN A 796 26.72 -46.05 18.64
CA ASN A 796 27.29 -46.18 19.98
C ASN A 796 26.24 -46.05 21.10
N ASN A 797 24.94 -45.95 20.77
CA ASN A 797 23.81 -45.74 21.68
C ASN A 797 23.89 -44.47 22.56
N GLN A 798 24.77 -43.52 22.22
CA GLN A 798 24.89 -42.25 22.94
C GLN A 798 23.67 -41.35 22.71
N TYR A 799 23.05 -41.45 21.54
CA TYR A 799 21.87 -40.67 21.16
C TYR A 799 20.75 -41.61 20.74
N THR A 800 19.62 -41.53 21.43
CA THR A 800 18.33 -42.11 21.03
C THR A 800 17.33 -40.96 20.99
N ILE A 801 16.74 -40.72 19.82
CA ILE A 801 15.93 -39.52 19.56
C ILE A 801 14.66 -39.95 18.84
N ASP A 802 13.51 -39.70 19.45
CA ASP A 802 12.20 -39.91 18.84
C ASP A 802 11.72 -38.60 18.20
N LEU A 803 11.23 -38.68 16.96
CA LEU A 803 10.81 -37.53 16.17
C LEU A 803 9.44 -37.79 15.53
N THR A 804 8.51 -36.86 15.68
CA THR A 804 7.21 -36.93 15.01
C THR A 804 7.17 -36.05 13.77
N SER A 805 6.66 -36.58 12.65
CA SER A 805 6.36 -35.79 11.46
C SER A 805 5.18 -34.85 11.67
N ASN A 806 5.00 -33.88 10.77
CA ASN A 806 3.70 -33.23 10.61
C ASN A 806 2.64 -34.25 10.11
N GLY A 807 1.36 -33.86 10.13
CA GLY A 807 0.28 -34.69 9.60
C GLY A 807 0.44 -34.97 8.10
N ILE A 808 0.37 -36.25 7.70
CA ILE A 808 0.43 -36.70 6.31
C ILE A 808 -0.97 -37.13 5.89
N LEU A 809 -1.56 -36.38 4.97
CA LEU A 809 -2.87 -36.68 4.40
C LEU A 809 -2.75 -37.70 3.27
N VAL A 810 -3.35 -38.88 3.45
CA VAL A 810 -3.37 -39.98 2.48
C VAL A 810 -4.72 -40.03 1.79
N LYS A 811 -4.73 -39.79 0.48
CA LYS A 811 -5.95 -39.73 -0.35
C LYS A 811 -6.04 -40.87 -1.35
N LYS A 812 -7.24 -41.16 -1.87
CA LYS A 812 -7.40 -42.10 -2.99
C LYS A 812 -6.68 -41.56 -4.24
N PRO A 813 -6.14 -42.44 -5.11
CA PRO A 813 -5.60 -42.03 -6.40
C PRO A 813 -6.64 -41.21 -7.19
N ASN A 814 -6.19 -40.16 -7.89
CA ASN A 814 -7.00 -39.28 -8.73
C ASN A 814 -8.05 -38.40 -8.03
N VAL A 815 -8.08 -38.33 -6.70
CA VAL A 815 -8.86 -37.32 -5.97
C VAL A 815 -8.07 -36.02 -5.92
N THR A 816 -8.68 -34.90 -6.33
CA THR A 816 -8.11 -33.56 -6.14
C THR A 816 -8.64 -32.99 -4.83
N LEU A 817 -7.77 -32.43 -4.00
CA LEU A 817 -8.19 -31.74 -2.78
C LEU A 817 -8.65 -30.33 -3.14
N ASP A 818 -9.68 -29.84 -2.47
CA ASP A 818 -10.20 -28.51 -2.71
C ASP A 818 -9.39 -27.46 -1.96
N THR A 819 -8.95 -26.42 -2.68
CA THR A 819 -8.37 -25.21 -2.08
C THR A 819 -9.47 -24.19 -1.81
N TYR A 820 -9.64 -23.77 -0.55
CA TYR A 820 -10.52 -22.65 -0.23
C TYR A 820 -9.72 -21.35 -0.04
N PRO A 821 -10.05 -20.27 -0.78
CA PRO A 821 -9.41 -18.99 -0.60
C PRO A 821 -9.96 -18.24 0.63
N GLY A 822 -9.68 -18.73 1.84
CA GLY A 822 -10.21 -18.17 3.08
C GLY A 822 -10.29 -19.17 4.24
N TYR A 823 -11.18 -18.92 5.21
CA TYR A 823 -11.53 -19.94 6.20
C TYR A 823 -12.56 -20.90 5.62
N PRO A 824 -12.38 -22.24 5.72
CA PRO A 824 -13.35 -23.16 5.18
C PRO A 824 -14.76 -22.93 5.75
N PRO A 825 -15.81 -23.14 4.94
CA PRO A 825 -17.19 -22.83 5.33
C PRO A 825 -17.74 -23.78 6.39
N SER A 826 -17.09 -24.93 6.62
CA SER A 826 -17.39 -25.80 7.75
C SER A 826 -16.30 -25.67 8.80
N ASN A 827 -16.69 -25.61 10.07
CA ASN A 827 -15.76 -25.57 11.19
C ASN A 827 -16.31 -26.20 12.47
N ILE A 828 -15.39 -26.65 13.32
CA ILE A 828 -15.66 -27.15 14.67
C ILE A 828 -14.85 -26.32 15.65
N THR A 829 -15.48 -25.80 16.69
CA THR A 829 -14.82 -25.00 17.73
C THR A 829 -14.78 -25.77 19.05
N TYR A 830 -13.60 -25.82 19.69
CA TYR A 830 -13.38 -26.41 21.01
C TYR A 830 -13.03 -25.34 22.04
N THR A 831 -13.35 -25.58 23.32
CA THR A 831 -13.06 -24.65 24.43
C THR A 831 -11.58 -24.54 24.83
N ALA A 832 -10.69 -25.31 24.21
CA ALA A 832 -9.28 -25.30 24.54
C ALA A 832 -8.49 -24.16 23.89
N ASP A 833 -7.42 -23.74 24.56
CA ASP A 833 -6.53 -22.67 24.13
C ASP A 833 -5.49 -23.18 23.13
N PHE A 834 -5.57 -22.64 21.90
CA PHE A 834 -4.61 -22.91 20.83
C PHE A 834 -3.16 -22.68 21.26
N ASP A 835 -2.85 -21.61 21.99
CA ASP A 835 -1.47 -21.29 22.38
C ASP A 835 -0.92 -22.33 23.37
N ALA A 836 -1.77 -22.90 24.23
CA ALA A 836 -1.39 -23.97 25.16
C ALA A 836 -1.13 -25.30 24.43
N ILE A 837 -1.95 -25.67 23.45
CA ILE A 837 -1.72 -26.86 22.62
C ILE A 837 -0.47 -26.70 21.77
N ASN A 838 -0.27 -25.52 21.19
CA ASN A 838 0.95 -25.19 20.45
C ASN A 838 2.19 -25.29 21.34
N ALA A 839 2.16 -24.72 22.54
CA ALA A 839 3.25 -24.82 23.51
C ALA A 839 3.54 -26.28 23.94
N SER A 840 2.54 -27.15 23.90
CA SER A 840 2.69 -28.59 24.18
C SER A 840 3.15 -29.42 22.97
N GLY A 841 3.30 -28.82 21.79
CA GLY A 841 3.72 -29.50 20.56
C GLY A 841 2.66 -30.44 19.96
N LYS A 842 1.39 -30.29 20.34
CA LYS A 842 0.31 -31.24 19.98
C LYS A 842 -0.58 -30.80 18.83
N LEU A 843 -0.34 -29.65 18.19
CA LEU A 843 -1.21 -29.12 17.12
C LEU A 843 -1.38 -30.09 15.95
N GLU A 844 -0.29 -30.73 15.50
CA GLU A 844 -0.34 -31.66 14.37
C GLU A 844 -1.06 -32.97 14.74
N ILE A 845 -0.91 -33.42 15.99
CA ILE A 845 -1.65 -34.56 16.55
C ILE A 845 -3.15 -34.25 16.54
N THR A 846 -3.53 -33.10 17.07
CA THR A 846 -4.91 -32.61 17.08
C THR A 846 -5.50 -32.50 15.67
N ARG A 847 -4.75 -31.98 14.70
CA ARG A 847 -5.19 -31.89 13.31
C ARG A 847 -5.52 -33.27 12.72
N ALA A 848 -4.63 -34.24 12.93
CA ALA A 848 -4.80 -35.61 12.44
C ALA A 848 -5.96 -36.34 13.12
N GLU A 849 -6.16 -36.14 14.42
CA GLU A 849 -7.27 -36.73 15.19
C GLU A 849 -8.62 -36.23 14.69
N ILE A 850 -8.77 -34.92 14.45
CA ILE A 850 -10.02 -34.34 13.93
C ILE A 850 -10.30 -34.85 12.52
N TYR A 851 -9.29 -34.88 11.63
CA TYR A 851 -9.49 -35.39 10.26
C TYR A 851 -9.95 -36.85 10.26
N ASN A 852 -9.30 -37.71 11.06
CA ASN A 852 -9.60 -39.14 11.13
C ASN A 852 -10.95 -39.42 11.79
N LEU A 853 -11.33 -38.65 12.80
CA LEU A 853 -12.65 -38.71 13.41
C LEU A 853 -13.73 -38.45 12.34
N LEU A 854 -13.62 -37.34 11.61
CA LEU A 854 -14.60 -36.96 10.60
C LEU A 854 -14.67 -38.00 9.47
N THR A 855 -13.53 -38.34 8.88
CA THR A 855 -13.49 -39.17 7.66
C THR A 855 -13.66 -40.66 7.94
N CYS A 856 -13.00 -41.21 8.97
CA CYS A 856 -12.88 -42.65 9.14
C CYS A 856 -13.82 -43.24 10.18
N GLN A 857 -14.24 -42.45 11.19
CA GLN A 857 -15.18 -42.92 12.20
C GLN A 857 -16.60 -42.48 11.88
N LEU A 858 -16.78 -41.19 11.56
CA LEU A 858 -18.09 -40.60 11.26
C LEU A 858 -18.46 -40.68 9.77
N HIS A 859 -17.54 -41.11 8.91
CA HIS A 859 -17.75 -41.27 7.47
C HIS A 859 -18.22 -39.99 6.75
N ILE A 860 -17.80 -38.83 7.26
CA ILE A 860 -18.08 -37.51 6.68
C ILE A 860 -17.13 -37.26 5.49
N PRO A 861 -17.65 -36.92 4.29
CA PRO A 861 -16.82 -36.74 3.09
C PRO A 861 -16.10 -35.39 3.10
N VAL A 862 -14.94 -35.34 3.74
CA VAL A 862 -14.08 -34.14 3.80
C VAL A 862 -13.19 -34.06 2.55
N THR A 863 -13.26 -32.95 1.80
CA THR A 863 -12.50 -32.74 0.54
C THR A 863 -11.29 -31.81 0.68
N SER A 864 -11.01 -31.30 1.87
CA SER A 864 -9.85 -30.45 2.18
C SER A 864 -8.99 -31.02 3.31
N ASP A 865 -7.89 -30.32 3.63
CA ASP A 865 -7.20 -30.47 4.92
C ASP A 865 -8.00 -29.83 6.08
N ILE A 866 -7.59 -30.08 7.33
CA ILE A 866 -8.07 -29.39 8.54
C ILE A 866 -7.18 -28.19 8.84
N THR A 867 -7.79 -27.01 8.95
CA THR A 867 -7.10 -25.76 9.32
C THR A 867 -7.37 -25.41 10.78
N LEU A 868 -6.33 -25.12 11.58
CA LEU A 868 -6.47 -24.73 12.99
C LEU A 868 -6.16 -23.23 13.20
N ARG A 869 -6.97 -22.50 13.98
CA ARG A 869 -6.79 -21.06 14.29
C ARG A 869 -6.58 -20.74 15.77
N LYS A 870 -5.92 -19.60 16.03
CA LYS A 870 -5.59 -19.05 17.36
C LYS A 870 -6.85 -18.55 18.11
N GLY A 871 -7.00 -18.93 19.37
CA GLY A 871 -8.19 -18.70 20.21
C GLY A 871 -8.70 -20.01 20.82
N SER A 872 -10.01 -20.11 21.12
CA SER A 872 -10.71 -21.41 21.15
C SER A 872 -10.33 -22.16 19.87
N ILE A 873 -9.85 -23.41 19.95
CA ILE A 873 -9.37 -24.13 18.75
C ILE A 873 -10.51 -24.27 17.75
N VAL A 874 -10.40 -23.56 16.62
CA VAL A 874 -11.34 -23.64 15.51
C VAL A 874 -10.70 -24.47 14.40
N ALA A 875 -11.30 -25.62 14.09
CA ALA A 875 -10.88 -26.57 13.07
C ALA A 875 -11.78 -26.46 11.82
N GLY A 876 -11.26 -25.88 10.75
CA GLY A 876 -12.00 -25.63 9.50
C GLY A 876 -11.71 -26.65 8.42
N PHE A 877 -12.74 -27.07 7.68
CA PHE A 877 -12.67 -28.02 6.56
C PHE A 877 -13.76 -27.79 5.49
N MET A 878 -13.61 -28.44 4.35
CA MET A 878 -14.60 -28.50 3.26
C MET A 878 -15.27 -29.87 3.20
N LEU A 879 -16.55 -29.85 2.88
CA LEU A 879 -17.35 -31.03 2.60
C LEU A 879 -17.56 -31.16 1.09
N ASP A 880 -17.60 -32.38 0.59
CA ASP A 880 -17.92 -32.66 -0.82
C ASP A 880 -19.38 -32.25 -1.12
N GLY A 881 -19.56 -31.12 -1.79
CA GLY A 881 -20.87 -30.54 -2.13
C GLY A 881 -21.73 -31.39 -3.07
N ASP A 882 -21.12 -32.20 -3.94
CA ASP A 882 -21.84 -33.08 -4.87
C ASP A 882 -22.37 -34.35 -4.18
N SER A 883 -21.83 -34.67 -2.99
CA SER A 883 -22.29 -35.78 -2.13
C SER A 883 -23.38 -35.38 -1.13
N ILE A 884 -23.75 -34.09 -1.05
CA ILE A 884 -24.85 -33.55 -0.20
C ILE A 884 -26.24 -33.90 -0.78
N GLY A 885 -26.30 -34.86 -1.69
CA GLY A 885 -27.53 -35.56 -2.07
C GLY A 885 -28.06 -36.53 -1.00
N ASP A 886 -27.23 -36.95 -0.05
CA ASP A 886 -27.63 -37.75 1.12
C ASP A 886 -27.55 -36.90 2.40
N ALA A 887 -28.42 -35.89 2.50
CA ALA A 887 -28.54 -35.00 3.68
C ALA A 887 -28.69 -35.75 5.01
N GLU A 888 -29.16 -37.00 5.01
CA GLU A 888 -29.27 -37.86 6.19
C GLU A 888 -27.91 -38.22 6.82
N ASN A 889 -26.84 -38.44 6.03
CA ASN A 889 -25.53 -38.86 6.57
C ASN A 889 -24.77 -37.68 7.18
N ALA A 890 -24.81 -36.50 6.54
CA ALA A 890 -24.21 -35.29 7.10
C ALA A 890 -24.96 -34.84 8.37
N GLN A 891 -26.29 -34.88 8.37
CA GLN A 891 -27.10 -34.56 9.54
C GLN A 891 -26.91 -35.60 10.65
N ALA A 892 -26.82 -36.89 10.34
CA ALA A 892 -26.52 -37.95 11.31
C ALA A 892 -25.11 -37.77 11.91
N GLY A 893 -24.10 -37.47 11.11
CA GLY A 893 -22.74 -37.21 11.57
C GLY A 893 -22.64 -35.95 12.46
N ILE A 894 -23.33 -34.86 12.10
CA ILE A 894 -23.43 -33.65 12.92
C ILE A 894 -24.21 -33.94 14.22
N ASN A 895 -25.31 -34.67 14.15
CA ASN A 895 -26.09 -35.08 15.33
C ASN A 895 -25.29 -36.01 16.24
N GLU A 896 -24.47 -36.90 15.69
CA GLU A 896 -23.60 -37.80 16.46
C GLU A 896 -22.44 -37.03 17.11
N LEU A 897 -21.83 -36.05 16.41
CA LEU A 897 -20.85 -35.11 16.98
C LEU A 897 -21.43 -34.34 18.18
N ILE A 898 -22.67 -33.86 18.06
CA ILE A 898 -23.39 -33.14 19.12
C ILE A 898 -23.79 -34.07 20.27
N THR A 899 -24.28 -35.27 19.96
CA THR A 899 -24.75 -36.26 20.94
C THR A 899 -23.60 -36.81 21.78
N ASN A 900 -22.43 -37.01 21.16
CA ASN A 900 -21.26 -37.58 21.82
C ASN A 900 -20.31 -36.54 22.44
N GLN A 901 -20.59 -35.23 22.33
CA GLN A 901 -19.70 -34.13 22.77
C GLN A 901 -18.22 -34.46 22.54
N VAL A 902 -17.84 -34.72 21.28
CA VAL A 902 -16.60 -35.45 20.98
C VAL A 902 -15.35 -34.71 21.46
N ASN A 903 -14.62 -35.32 22.40
CA ASN A 903 -13.29 -34.92 22.85
C ASN A 903 -12.22 -35.38 21.85
N ALA A 904 -12.25 -34.88 20.60
CA ALA A 904 -11.17 -35.16 19.63
C ALA A 904 -9.81 -34.61 20.10
N ILE A 905 -9.84 -33.76 21.13
CA ILE A 905 -8.71 -33.19 21.83
C ILE A 905 -8.92 -33.51 23.31
N ASP A 906 -7.96 -34.26 23.88
CA ASP A 906 -7.95 -34.74 25.25
C ASP A 906 -8.39 -33.67 26.27
N ASN A 907 -9.49 -33.94 27.01
CA ASN A 907 -10.12 -33.07 28.02
C ASN A 907 -10.68 -31.71 27.54
N THR A 908 -11.09 -31.58 26.28
CA THR A 908 -11.70 -30.34 25.75
C THR A 908 -13.19 -30.49 25.47
N VAL A 909 -13.97 -29.43 25.62
CA VAL A 909 -15.42 -29.46 25.39
C VAL A 909 -15.74 -28.87 24.02
N LEU A 910 -16.59 -29.54 23.25
CA LEU A 910 -17.13 -29.02 21.99
C LEU A 910 -17.95 -27.74 22.25
N GLN A 911 -17.57 -26.62 21.63
CA GLN A 911 -18.23 -25.33 21.80
C GLN A 911 -19.31 -25.08 20.72
N SER A 912 -19.00 -25.34 19.45
CA SER A 912 -19.93 -25.16 18.33
C SER A 912 -19.50 -25.98 17.10
N VAL A 913 -20.47 -26.36 16.27
CA VAL A 913 -20.23 -26.90 14.93
C VAL A 913 -20.96 -26.02 13.92
N ASN A 914 -20.30 -25.70 12.82
CA ASN A 914 -20.85 -24.99 11.67
C ASN A 914 -20.54 -25.83 10.41
N ALA A 915 -21.54 -26.10 9.58
CA ALA A 915 -21.37 -26.85 8.34
C ALA A 915 -21.86 -26.00 7.17
N ASN A 916 -20.99 -25.75 6.19
CA ASN A 916 -21.28 -24.99 4.96
C ASN A 916 -21.92 -23.60 5.19
N ASN A 917 -21.50 -22.88 6.23
CA ASN A 917 -22.04 -21.58 6.65
C ASN A 917 -23.55 -21.57 7.05
N ASP A 918 -24.20 -22.73 7.16
CA ASP A 918 -25.57 -22.84 7.68
C ASP A 918 -25.57 -23.09 9.20
N GLU A 919 -26.55 -22.46 9.86
CA GLU A 919 -26.86 -22.39 11.30
C GLU A 919 -25.85 -22.97 12.32
N THR A 920 -25.38 -22.13 13.25
CA THR A 920 -24.63 -22.55 14.44
C THR A 920 -25.45 -23.48 15.34
N PHE A 921 -25.07 -24.76 15.45
CA PHE A 921 -25.58 -25.65 16.48
C PHE A 921 -24.71 -25.56 17.74
N THR A 922 -25.25 -24.98 18.81
CA THR A 922 -24.65 -25.03 20.15
C THR A 922 -25.30 -26.17 20.93
N PRO A 923 -24.54 -27.01 21.66
CA PRO A 923 -25.14 -28.03 22.50
C PRO A 923 -26.00 -27.34 23.58
N SER A 924 -27.32 -27.47 23.51
CA SER A 924 -28.21 -26.94 24.55
C SER A 924 -28.00 -27.73 25.84
N THR A 925 -27.51 -27.08 26.89
CA THR A 925 -27.47 -27.65 28.24
C THR A 925 -28.89 -27.73 28.79
N SER A 926 -29.60 -28.82 28.46
CA SER A 926 -30.82 -29.17 29.19
C SER A 926 -30.43 -29.59 30.60
N SER A 927 -30.79 -28.75 31.57
CA SER A 927 -30.72 -29.07 32.99
C SER A 927 -31.58 -30.30 33.30
N SER A 928 -30.95 -31.46 33.48
CA SER A 928 -31.53 -32.58 34.21
C SER A 928 -30.68 -32.82 35.46
N THR A 929 -31.13 -32.23 36.57
CA THR A 929 -30.68 -32.61 37.91
C THR A 929 -31.06 -34.06 38.18
N SER A 930 -30.07 -34.95 38.33
CA SER A 930 -30.15 -36.02 39.33
C SER A 930 -28.76 -36.57 39.65
N GLY A 931 -28.30 -36.37 40.89
CA GLY A 931 -27.39 -37.29 41.57
C GLY A 931 -25.91 -36.92 41.69
N LEU A 932 -25.56 -35.82 42.38
CA LEU A 932 -24.29 -35.77 43.12
C LEU A 932 -24.54 -35.45 44.59
N SER A 933 -24.06 -36.35 45.45
CA SER A 933 -24.15 -36.28 46.90
C SER A 933 -23.45 -35.04 47.46
N ALA A 934 -24.06 -34.46 48.49
CA ALA A 934 -23.83 -33.15 49.08
C ALA A 934 -22.48 -32.90 49.80
N GLY A 935 -21.36 -33.43 49.32
CA GLY A 935 -20.04 -33.30 49.96
C GLY A 935 -19.05 -32.32 49.30
N ALA A 936 -19.15 -32.07 47.98
CA ALA A 936 -18.08 -31.40 47.23
C ALA A 936 -18.31 -29.89 46.94
N ILE A 937 -19.53 -29.37 47.15
CA ILE A 937 -19.90 -27.99 46.80
C ILE A 937 -19.53 -26.99 47.93
N ALA A 938 -19.27 -27.47 49.15
CA ALA A 938 -18.90 -26.60 50.28
C ALA A 938 -17.45 -26.08 50.27
N GLY A 939 -16.53 -26.73 49.53
CA GLY A 939 -15.11 -26.32 49.49
C GLY A 939 -14.81 -25.21 48.47
N ILE A 940 -15.50 -25.22 47.33
CA ILE A 940 -15.19 -24.34 46.19
C ILE A 940 -15.77 -22.94 46.38
N VAL A 941 -16.92 -22.81 47.04
CA VAL A 941 -17.56 -21.50 47.31
C VAL A 941 -16.80 -20.70 48.37
N VAL A 942 -16.19 -21.36 49.36
CA VAL A 942 -15.39 -20.69 50.41
C VAL A 942 -14.04 -20.19 49.86
N ALA A 943 -13.41 -20.92 48.94
CA ALA A 943 -12.17 -20.50 48.30
C ALA A 943 -12.39 -19.34 47.31
N ALA A 944 -13.49 -19.35 46.53
CA ALA A 944 -13.80 -18.29 45.58
C ALA A 944 -14.13 -16.95 46.28
N VAL A 945 -14.83 -16.97 47.43
CA VAL A 945 -15.12 -15.76 48.21
C VAL A 945 -13.85 -15.19 48.88
N ALA A 946 -12.90 -16.04 49.29
CA ALA A 946 -11.62 -15.60 49.86
C ALA A 946 -10.70 -14.91 48.82
N VAL A 947 -10.68 -15.41 47.58
CA VAL A 947 -9.89 -14.81 46.49
C VAL A 947 -10.49 -13.46 46.04
N VAL A 948 -11.81 -13.35 45.96
CA VAL A 948 -12.48 -12.08 45.62
C VAL A 948 -12.27 -11.03 46.74
N ALA A 949 -12.27 -11.44 48.01
CA ALA A 949 -11.96 -10.55 49.13
C ALA A 949 -10.47 -10.10 49.16
N ALA A 950 -9.53 -10.96 48.78
CA ALA A 950 -8.10 -10.62 48.68
C ALA A 950 -7.80 -9.66 47.52
N VAL A 951 -8.47 -9.85 46.37
CA VAL A 951 -8.35 -8.95 45.21
C VAL A 951 -8.98 -7.58 45.50
N ALA A 952 -10.12 -7.53 46.20
CA ALA A 952 -10.72 -6.27 46.64
C ALA A 952 -9.85 -5.51 47.66
N ALA A 953 -9.18 -6.22 48.59
CA ALA A 953 -8.27 -5.62 49.56
C ALA A 953 -6.97 -5.10 48.93
N GLY A 954 -6.41 -5.80 47.92
CA GLY A 954 -5.25 -5.34 47.16
C GLY A 954 -5.54 -4.11 46.30
N SER A 955 -6.74 -4.05 45.71
CA SER A 955 -7.22 -2.91 44.91
C SER A 955 -7.36 -1.64 45.75
N ALA A 956 -7.91 -1.76 46.98
CA ALA A 956 -8.07 -0.64 47.90
C ALA A 956 -6.73 -0.12 48.47
N TYR A 957 -5.73 -0.99 48.68
CA TYR A 957 -4.39 -0.60 49.13
C TYR A 957 -3.58 0.12 48.03
N GLY A 958 -3.74 -0.29 46.76
CA GLY A 958 -3.10 0.36 45.61
C GLY A 958 -3.63 1.78 45.31
N VAL A 959 -4.94 2.00 45.49
CA VAL A 959 -5.57 3.32 45.31
C VAL A 959 -5.23 4.30 46.44
N HIS A 960 -5.03 3.80 47.67
CA HIS A 960 -4.60 4.64 48.80
C HIS A 960 -3.13 5.09 48.68
N LYS A 961 -2.23 4.25 48.17
CA LYS A 961 -0.80 4.59 47.98
C LYS A 961 -0.54 5.58 46.83
N ASN A 962 -1.38 5.58 45.79
CA ASN A 962 -1.28 6.55 44.67
C ASN A 962 -1.92 7.91 44.95
N SER A 963 -2.78 8.03 45.97
CA SER A 963 -3.29 9.31 46.46
C SER A 963 -2.26 10.05 47.33
N VAL A 964 -1.41 9.31 48.06
CA VAL A 964 -0.36 9.87 48.93
C VAL A 964 0.88 10.34 48.13
N ASN A 965 1.14 9.78 46.95
CA ASN A 965 2.29 10.18 46.10
C ASN A 965 1.99 11.27 45.05
N LYS A 966 0.73 11.70 44.89
CA LYS A 966 0.36 12.81 43.98
C LYS A 966 0.27 14.18 44.66
N GLY A 967 0.46 14.24 45.98
CA GLY A 967 0.60 15.49 46.75
C GLY A 967 2.03 16.01 46.90
N GLN A 968 3.03 15.36 46.27
CA GLN A 968 4.47 15.64 46.46
C GLN A 968 5.24 15.97 45.16
N SER A 969 4.56 16.37 44.08
CA SER A 969 5.21 16.69 42.80
C SER A 969 4.63 17.92 42.09
N LEU A 970 4.28 18.97 42.84
CA LEU A 970 4.29 20.35 42.35
C LEU A 970 4.83 21.22 43.49
N MET A 971 5.91 21.95 43.20
CA MET A 971 6.73 22.79 44.09
C MET A 971 7.90 22.10 44.82
N ASN A 972 9.00 21.92 44.08
CA ASN A 972 10.30 22.47 44.48
C ASN A 972 11.14 22.69 43.22
N GLU A 973 10.91 23.85 42.60
CA GLU A 973 11.99 24.64 42.03
C GLU A 973 12.34 25.68 43.12
N GLN A 974 13.64 25.91 43.31
CA GLN A 974 14.28 26.97 44.13
C GLN A 974 14.34 26.68 45.64
N ASP A 975 15.49 26.24 46.13
CA ASP A 975 16.62 27.08 46.58
C ASP A 975 16.24 28.05 47.71
N GLU A 976 16.86 27.77 48.87
CA GLU A 976 17.33 28.65 49.94
C GLU A 976 16.38 29.58 50.74
N GLU A 977 16.62 29.50 52.07
CA GLU A 977 16.41 30.48 53.15
C GLU A 977 15.10 30.53 53.98
N ALA A 978 15.26 30.02 55.22
CA ALA A 978 14.98 30.67 56.51
C ALA A 978 13.53 30.97 57.00
N SER A 979 13.16 30.18 58.03
CA SER A 979 12.80 30.64 59.39
C SER A 979 11.32 30.86 59.83
N ILE A 980 10.95 30.07 60.86
CA ILE A 980 10.30 30.46 62.13
C ILE A 980 8.74 30.64 62.21
N SER A 981 8.12 29.62 62.81
CA SER A 981 7.14 29.68 63.93
C SER A 981 5.68 30.15 63.62
N ASN A 982 4.61 29.79 64.34
CA ASN A 982 4.38 28.96 65.53
C ASN A 982 2.84 28.85 65.75
N THR A 983 2.38 27.80 66.46
CA THR A 983 1.23 27.78 67.42
C THR A 983 -0.21 28.08 66.93
N GLN A 984 -1.32 27.50 67.43
CA GLN A 984 -1.62 26.43 68.40
C GLN A 984 -3.17 26.18 68.43
N ASN A 985 -3.54 24.93 68.73
CA ASN A 985 -4.55 24.48 69.71
C ASN A 985 -6.10 24.58 69.54
N THR A 986 -6.70 23.37 69.58
CA THR A 986 -7.75 22.83 70.53
C THR A 986 -9.20 23.36 70.41
N THR A 987 -10.32 22.65 70.65
CA THR A 987 -10.67 21.27 71.10
C THR A 987 -12.22 21.10 71.10
N ASN A 988 -12.67 19.84 70.92
CA ASN A 988 -13.77 19.12 71.63
C ASN A 988 -15.29 19.24 71.32
N ALA A 989 -15.87 18.03 71.15
CA ALA A 989 -17.07 17.43 71.77
C ALA A 989 -18.43 17.32 71.00
N SER A 990 -18.92 16.07 70.90
CA SER A 990 -20.23 15.56 70.42
C SER A 990 -21.37 15.69 71.49
N PRO A 991 -22.54 14.99 71.45
CA PRO A 991 -23.38 14.38 70.37
C PRO A 991 -24.91 14.65 70.53
N SER A 992 -25.77 14.14 69.61
CA SER A 992 -26.97 13.27 69.88
C SER A 992 -28.06 13.28 68.76
N ASN A 993 -28.74 12.12 68.64
CA ASN A 993 -29.71 11.66 67.62
C ASN A 993 -31.16 12.18 67.85
N ASP A 994 -32.03 12.18 66.82
CA ASP A 994 -33.06 11.12 66.57
C ASP A 994 -34.12 11.47 65.48
N ASP A 995 -34.39 10.45 64.66
CA ASP A 995 -35.62 9.95 63.98
C ASP A 995 -36.58 10.77 63.08
N GLY A 996 -37.01 10.11 61.98
CA GLY A 996 -38.26 10.40 61.24
C GLY A 996 -38.35 9.87 59.79
N SER A 997 -39.20 8.88 59.55
CA SER A 997 -39.38 8.00 58.38
C SER A 997 -40.23 8.52 57.18
N HIS A 998 -40.06 7.95 55.97
CA HIS A 998 -41.07 7.18 55.16
C HIS A 998 -40.80 7.08 53.63
N LEU A 999 -41.39 6.04 53.03
CA LEU A 999 -41.12 5.35 51.74
C LEU A 999 -42.22 5.51 50.66
N THR A 1000 -41.86 5.25 49.39
CA THR A 1000 -42.66 4.74 48.21
C THR A 1000 -43.67 5.72 47.54
N ARG A 1001 -43.97 5.78 46.22
CA ARG A 1001 -44.21 4.76 45.15
C ARG A 1001 -44.37 5.43 43.72
N ARG A 1002 -44.47 4.58 42.68
CA ARG A 1002 -44.61 4.68 41.20
C ARG A 1002 -45.56 5.68 40.45
N LEU A 1003 -45.20 5.90 39.16
CA LEU A 1003 -45.95 5.93 37.86
C LEU A 1003 -46.69 7.18 37.30
N SER A 1004 -46.20 7.65 36.13
CA SER A 1004 -46.84 8.05 34.83
C SER A 1004 -47.96 9.13 34.69
N ALA A 1005 -47.84 9.86 33.56
CA ALA A 1005 -48.87 10.39 32.63
C ALA A 1005 -49.21 11.91 32.60
N THR A 1006 -49.06 12.48 31.38
CA THR A 1006 -49.82 13.54 30.66
C THR A 1006 -50.65 14.61 31.40
N GLY A 1007 -50.48 15.89 31.03
CA GLY A 1007 -51.51 16.93 31.23
C GLY A 1007 -51.02 18.40 31.18
N PRO A 1008 -51.90 19.41 30.98
CA PRO A 1008 -51.72 20.48 29.98
C PRO A 1008 -51.86 21.94 30.53
N THR A 1009 -51.95 22.91 29.61
CA THR A 1009 -52.70 24.21 29.63
C THR A 1009 -51.96 25.57 29.69
N SER A 1010 -52.50 26.45 28.84
CA SER A 1010 -52.29 27.87 28.51
C SER A 1010 -52.74 28.86 29.61
N SER A 1011 -52.27 30.12 29.72
CA SER A 1011 -52.64 31.31 28.90
C SER A 1011 -52.31 32.63 29.67
N VAL A 1012 -52.55 33.81 29.04
CA VAL A 1012 -52.67 35.23 29.53
C VAL A 1012 -51.52 36.16 29.03
N THR A 1013 -51.61 36.82 27.86
CA THR A 1013 -52.19 38.14 27.44
C THR A 1013 -51.52 39.43 27.93
N ASN A 1014 -51.07 40.31 27.00
CA ASN A 1014 -51.53 41.72 26.91
C ASN A 1014 -51.12 42.46 25.60
N ASN A 1015 -51.96 43.47 25.28
CA ASN A 1015 -52.18 44.25 24.05
C ASN A 1015 -51.10 45.26 23.59
N ASN A 1016 -51.05 45.57 22.27
CA ASN A 1016 -51.53 46.85 21.71
C ASN A 1016 -51.50 46.93 20.16
N GLN A 1017 -52.56 47.52 19.59
CA GLN A 1017 -52.78 47.86 18.17
C GLN A 1017 -52.01 49.13 17.75
N ILE A 1018 -51.71 49.30 16.44
CA ILE A 1018 -52.07 50.49 15.60
C ILE A 1018 -52.26 50.05 14.13
N GLN A 1019 -53.34 50.56 13.51
CA GLN A 1019 -53.78 50.42 12.11
C GLN A 1019 -53.00 51.34 11.13
N SER A 1020 -52.91 50.96 9.85
CA SER A 1020 -53.53 51.72 8.72
C SER A 1020 -53.17 51.15 7.32
N SER A 1021 -54.20 50.66 6.62
CA SER A 1021 -54.66 51.01 5.24
C SER A 1021 -53.66 51.58 4.22
N SER A 1022 -53.70 51.31 2.91
CA SER A 1022 -54.73 50.72 2.04
C SER A 1022 -54.25 50.60 0.57
N SER A 1023 -54.64 49.50 -0.09
CA SER A 1023 -55.17 49.32 -1.46
C SER A 1023 -54.84 50.28 -2.63
N GLY A 1024 -54.64 49.69 -3.81
CA GLY A 1024 -54.93 50.31 -5.11
C GLY A 1024 -54.73 49.36 -6.30
N GLN A 1025 -55.78 49.14 -7.10
CA GLN A 1025 -55.99 48.08 -8.10
C GLN A 1025 -55.41 48.34 -9.52
N SER A 1026 -55.49 47.26 -10.33
CA SER A 1026 -55.92 47.17 -11.75
C SER A 1026 -54.96 47.40 -12.94
N ARG A 1027 -54.65 46.28 -13.63
CA ARG A 1027 -54.75 45.92 -15.09
C ARG A 1027 -55.30 46.99 -16.09
N PRO A 1028 -55.23 46.81 -17.45
CA PRO A 1028 -54.35 46.01 -18.35
C PRO A 1028 -54.00 46.70 -19.74
N LEU A 1029 -53.44 45.92 -20.68
CA LEU A 1029 -53.61 45.92 -22.17
C LEU A 1029 -52.61 46.60 -23.16
N SER A 1030 -52.42 45.83 -24.26
CA SER A 1030 -52.14 46.22 -25.67
C SER A 1030 -50.65 46.40 -26.06
N SER A 1031 -50.05 45.58 -26.92
CA SER A 1031 -50.22 45.29 -28.38
C SER A 1031 -49.26 46.12 -29.24
N GLY A 1032 -48.52 45.48 -30.14
CA GLY A 1032 -47.76 46.17 -31.19
C GLY A 1032 -46.79 45.27 -31.94
N ALA A 1033 -47.28 44.62 -32.98
CA ALA A 1033 -46.46 44.02 -34.04
C ALA A 1033 -46.01 45.10 -35.04
N ALA A 1034 -44.82 44.98 -35.61
CA ALA A 1034 -44.52 45.36 -37.00
C ALA A 1034 -43.10 44.91 -37.41
N SER A 1035 -42.96 44.71 -38.71
CA SER A 1035 -42.00 43.89 -39.41
C SER A 1035 -41.19 44.69 -40.45
N VAL A 1036 -40.10 44.07 -40.94
CA VAL A 1036 -39.60 44.08 -42.35
C VAL A 1036 -38.46 45.06 -42.77
N THR A 1037 -37.59 44.47 -43.64
CA THR A 1037 -36.51 44.98 -44.54
C THR A 1037 -35.14 45.24 -43.92
N GLY A 1038 -33.99 44.68 -44.37
CA GLY A 1038 -33.62 43.85 -45.52
C GLY A 1038 -32.67 44.60 -46.48
N ILE A 1039 -31.34 44.30 -46.47
CA ILE A 1039 -30.36 44.65 -47.54
C ILE A 1039 -29.24 43.58 -47.60
N THR A 1040 -28.84 43.26 -48.84
CA THR A 1040 -28.09 42.11 -49.39
C THR A 1040 -26.58 42.33 -49.68
N PHE A 1041 -25.94 41.23 -50.12
CA PHE A 1041 -24.70 41.03 -50.95
C PHE A 1041 -23.40 40.74 -50.16
N ASN A 1042 -22.52 39.78 -50.50
CA ASN A 1042 -22.21 39.04 -51.73
C ASN A 1042 -21.46 37.72 -51.41
N ASN A 1043 -21.61 36.71 -52.26
CA ASN A 1043 -20.77 35.49 -52.34
C ASN A 1043 -19.50 35.78 -53.18
N PRO A 1044 -18.42 34.99 -53.05
CA PRO A 1044 -18.24 33.94 -54.07
C PRO A 1044 -17.70 32.60 -53.57
N VAL A 1045 -18.05 31.59 -54.36
CA VAL A 1045 -17.69 30.18 -54.31
C VAL A 1045 -16.26 29.95 -54.83
N SER A 1046 -15.51 29.03 -54.21
CA SER A 1046 -14.46 28.27 -54.90
C SER A 1046 -14.40 26.83 -54.39
N THR A 1047 -14.68 25.91 -55.31
CA THR A 1047 -14.54 24.45 -55.23
C THR A 1047 -13.07 24.02 -55.20
N LEU A 1048 -12.68 23.13 -54.29
CA LEU A 1048 -11.49 22.28 -54.45
C LEU A 1048 -11.77 20.86 -53.92
N THR A 1049 -11.37 19.90 -54.75
CA THR A 1049 -11.51 18.43 -54.69
C THR A 1049 -10.66 17.78 -53.59
N PRO A 1050 -11.03 16.59 -53.07
CA PRO A 1050 -10.20 15.83 -52.14
C PRO A 1050 -9.07 15.10 -52.88
N VAL A 1051 -7.85 15.23 -52.36
CA VAL A 1051 -6.64 14.51 -52.81
C VAL A 1051 -6.55 13.19 -52.05
N GLU A 1052 -6.51 12.08 -52.78
CA GLU A 1052 -6.16 10.75 -52.29
C GLU A 1052 -4.71 10.74 -51.77
N PHE A 1053 -4.51 10.29 -50.54
CA PHE A 1053 -3.18 9.94 -50.03
C PHE A 1053 -2.96 8.43 -50.20
N ILE A 1054 -1.99 8.09 -51.06
CA ILE A 1054 -1.41 6.77 -51.25
C ILE A 1054 -0.41 6.51 -50.10
N PRO A 1055 -0.42 5.35 -49.43
CA PRO A 1055 0.58 5.00 -48.43
C PRO A 1055 1.86 4.49 -49.11
N LEU A 1056 3.02 5.00 -48.70
CA LEU A 1056 4.33 4.43 -49.01
C LEU A 1056 5.02 4.00 -47.71
N HIS A 1057 5.75 2.89 -47.85
CA HIS A 1057 6.33 1.96 -46.87
C HIS A 1057 7.05 2.52 -45.64
#